data_AF-A0A2H9PA20-F1
#
_entry.id   AF-A0A2H9PA20-F1
#
_cell.length_a   1.000
_cell.length_b   1.000
_cell.length_c   1.000
_cell.angle_alpha   90.00
_cell.angle_beta   90.00
_cell.angle_gamma   90.00
#
_symmetry.space_group_name_H-M   'P 1'
#
loop_
_entity.id
_entity.type
_entity.pdbx_description
1 polymer ?
#
loop_
_entity_poly.entity_id
_entity_poly.type
_entity_poly.pdbx_seq_one_letter_code
_entity_poly.pdbx_strand_id
1 'polypeptide(L)'
;MKVAGSNPVSRSTFKLREGFEANPSATGKAKRQRGWPASEEEWNDGGEEIPSPAPFYKCQEIKMNTFFPLLKVEKIIEKKAGNIYLAKRERGKERTSKKKVSSLLEVLEKVKKEHFSRKNRELSLLKSLKIKIFDKLPFISEMDLANKQISFDEEFFNILKSINPDSLLLFYTLSLYHAILCFSGKNQNEALLETSNLFDKFSDEDKKIVKNALKNSLIDPGNIFLKFLEAEGKEKLRICSLLKVRALIDLSYDGEKIEEVSKRCGADLQLLRTQILQSMASTYEPKVDENNAKRVFEHCLESDKRLLVCRFGRAFYTDALLIADSRGIREKEIDGDIKSLEKGFKKVSLKIKDLEKLGPELQTIFNLKRENWFSLAQIEGAIDKLKEELRKIELEFLEKNDKFYSYFYEENYSKIQNFRKNIDAFRKIVYRFEQKILSSPKFEPAFVSFLSRIHELDAINIARVNDLLDPFFGENPKVEKLIRDCGHNTTITPNSVWLQYAQDWVEALPAFAHYFIIPKDKGYEVIALTEREVLEIIYKTSADWWAKNIEDVMMRENVDIARRLVAAKSNLKDENEEKIIAFIKKNKKEKEVASLTVFIEECAQKRAKEISSLQSKGSSRYEAILKLCKNLKLKESKTENNKRADFYLPYVLQKKRPIPTVHVLTTLGPTETQVNIANWLEEAISLYNIEREYHLEKEVQDKMSFYRKE
;
A
#
# COMPACT_ATOMS: atom_id res chain seq x y z
N MET A 1 11.76 -53.22 -9.70
CA MET A 1 13.00 -53.60 -8.97
C MET A 1 12.79 -53.37 -7.48
N LYS A 2 13.60 -54.01 -6.61
CA LYS A 2 13.28 -54.35 -5.21
C LYS A 2 14.57 -54.32 -4.35
N VAL A 3 14.48 -53.98 -3.05
CA VAL A 3 15.55 -54.14 -1.99
C VAL A 3 16.75 -53.16 -2.13
N ALA A 4 17.48 -52.58 -1.14
CA ALA A 4 17.52 -52.45 0.35
C ALA A 4 18.16 -51.05 0.70
N GLY A 5 18.44 -50.57 1.94
CA GLY A 5 18.17 -51.03 3.32
C GLY A 5 19.37 -50.87 4.31
N SER A 6 19.13 -50.48 5.59
CA SER A 6 20.08 -50.40 6.75
C SER A 6 21.17 -49.28 6.73
N ASN A 7 21.72 -48.74 7.84
CA ASN A 7 21.34 -48.61 9.28
C ASN A 7 22.15 -47.45 9.95
N PRO A 8 21.87 -47.03 11.21
CA PRO A 8 22.47 -45.82 11.83
C PRO A 8 23.73 -46.10 12.70
N VAL A 9 24.54 -45.06 12.97
CA VAL A 9 25.69 -45.12 13.90
C VAL A 9 25.79 -43.89 14.82
N SER A 10 26.03 -44.20 16.11
CA SER A 10 26.29 -43.40 17.33
C SER A 10 26.64 -41.89 17.27
N ARG A 11 26.14 -41.16 18.29
CA ARG A 11 26.91 -40.11 18.97
C ARG A 11 27.41 -40.63 20.33
N SER A 12 28.69 -40.40 20.61
CA SER A 12 29.39 -40.87 21.81
C SER A 12 29.14 -39.98 23.02
N THR A 13 28.99 -40.62 24.18
CA THR A 13 29.10 -39.97 25.49
C THR A 13 30.57 -39.71 25.83
N PHE A 14 30.91 -38.49 26.23
CA PHE A 14 32.16 -38.20 26.95
C PHE A 14 31.84 -37.48 28.26
N LYS A 15 32.32 -38.06 29.38
CA LYS A 15 32.37 -37.43 30.70
C LYS A 15 33.81 -36.99 30.98
N LEU A 16 34.01 -35.73 31.39
CA LEU A 16 35.15 -35.25 32.18
C LEU A 16 34.53 -34.26 33.18
N ARG A 17 34.31 -34.63 34.46
CA ARG A 17 35.23 -34.75 35.62
C ARG A 17 35.68 -33.40 36.21
N GLU A 18 35.60 -33.35 37.53
CA GLU A 18 35.80 -32.16 38.38
C GLU A 18 37.28 -31.81 38.62
N GLY A 19 37.52 -30.61 39.16
CA GLY A 19 38.70 -30.31 39.98
C GLY A 19 39.31 -28.92 39.77
N PHE A 20 38.93 -27.93 40.61
CA PHE A 20 39.77 -27.42 41.72
C PHE A 20 39.20 -26.14 42.35
N GLU A 21 39.68 -25.81 43.54
CA GLU A 21 39.01 -24.98 44.55
C GLU A 21 39.46 -23.50 44.60
N ALA A 22 38.67 -22.75 45.37
CA ALA A 22 38.78 -21.37 45.85
C ALA A 22 40.17 -20.70 45.98
N ASN A 23 40.19 -19.37 45.79
CA ASN A 23 40.45 -18.46 46.93
C ASN A 23 39.92 -17.01 46.71
N PRO A 24 39.48 -16.28 47.76
CA PRO A 24 39.03 -14.89 47.65
C PRO A 24 40.06 -13.89 48.23
N SER A 25 40.40 -12.83 47.49
CA SER A 25 40.75 -11.48 48.01
C SER A 25 41.34 -10.57 46.92
N ALA A 26 40.76 -9.38 46.75
CA ALA A 26 41.46 -8.15 46.36
C ALA A 26 40.52 -6.95 46.49
N THR A 27 40.79 -6.07 47.47
CA THR A 27 40.01 -4.84 47.70
C THR A 27 40.42 -3.71 46.75
N GLY A 28 39.45 -3.01 46.15
CA GLY A 28 39.69 -1.77 45.38
C GLY A 28 38.56 -0.75 45.56
N LYS A 29 38.75 0.22 46.47
CA LYS A 29 37.77 1.31 46.72
C LYS A 29 37.97 2.46 45.71
N ALA A 30 36.91 2.92 45.05
CA ALA A 30 36.84 4.26 44.47
C ALA A 30 35.41 4.85 44.47
N LYS A 31 35.14 5.63 45.53
CA LYS A 31 34.13 6.71 45.68
C LYS A 31 33.16 6.99 44.51
N ARG A 32 31.86 6.91 44.79
CA ARG A 32 30.87 7.93 44.34
C ARG A 32 30.27 8.60 45.58
N GLN A 33 30.19 9.93 45.56
CA GLN A 33 29.69 10.74 46.68
C GLN A 33 28.15 10.73 46.76
N ARG A 34 27.63 10.97 47.97
CA ARG A 34 26.21 11.21 48.26
C ARG A 34 25.93 12.72 48.32
N GLY A 35 24.65 13.10 48.16
CA GLY A 35 24.09 14.43 48.41
C GLY A 35 22.91 14.67 47.47
N TRP A 36 21.65 14.26 47.75
CA TRP A 36 20.70 14.71 48.79
C TRP A 36 20.31 16.20 48.68
N PRO A 37 19.07 16.61 49.06
CA PRO A 37 18.06 15.83 49.81
C PRO A 37 16.70 15.66 49.11
N ALA A 38 15.88 14.76 49.67
CA ALA A 38 14.42 14.83 49.55
C ALA A 38 13.86 15.82 50.58
N SER A 39 12.70 16.42 50.30
CA SER A 39 11.89 17.16 51.26
C SER A 39 10.53 16.47 51.39
N GLU A 40 10.30 15.83 52.52
CA GLU A 40 8.96 15.49 52.99
C GLU A 40 8.26 16.79 53.42
N GLU A 41 7.05 17.03 52.94
CA GLU A 41 6.12 17.98 53.57
C GLU A 41 4.79 17.27 53.81
N GLU A 42 4.38 17.25 55.07
CA GLU A 42 3.13 16.67 55.56
C GLU A 42 1.94 17.56 55.16
N TRP A 43 0.93 17.02 54.48
CA TRP A 43 -0.37 17.67 54.35
C TRP A 43 -1.53 16.69 54.64
N ASN A 44 -1.97 16.80 55.89
CA ASN A 44 -3.25 16.44 56.51
C ASN A 44 -4.35 15.72 55.70
N ASP A 45 -4.96 14.73 56.36
CA ASP A 45 -6.33 14.28 56.09
C ASP A 45 -7.32 15.45 56.08
N GLY A 46 -8.00 15.64 54.95
CA GLY A 46 -9.13 16.53 54.79
C GLY A 46 -10.14 15.88 53.84
N GLY A 47 -11.23 15.36 54.40
CA GLY A 47 -12.24 14.64 53.60
C GLY A 47 -13.11 15.59 52.77
N GLU A 48 -13.09 15.41 51.45
CA GLU A 48 -14.14 15.89 50.56
C GLU A 48 -14.71 14.71 49.73
N GLU A 49 -16.02 14.77 49.48
CA GLU A 49 -16.77 13.66 48.88
C GLU A 49 -16.39 13.46 47.40
N ILE A 50 -15.97 12.23 47.05
CA ILE A 50 -15.76 11.86 45.64
C ILE A 50 -17.13 11.80 44.94
N PRO A 51 -17.41 12.62 43.92
CA PRO A 51 -18.68 12.56 43.20
C PRO A 51 -18.80 11.26 42.42
N SER A 52 -19.94 10.59 42.56
CA SER A 52 -20.32 9.41 41.77
C SER A 52 -20.12 9.66 40.26
N PRO A 53 -19.54 8.71 39.49
CA PRO A 53 -19.44 8.85 38.04
C PRO A 53 -20.84 8.82 37.41
N ALA A 54 -21.31 10.00 36.98
CA ALA A 54 -22.59 10.17 36.31
C ALA A 54 -22.66 9.36 34.99
N PRO A 55 -23.85 8.86 34.60
CA PRO A 55 -23.98 7.81 33.60
C PRO A 55 -23.74 8.29 32.16
N PHE A 56 -23.27 7.34 31.34
CA PHE A 56 -23.26 7.33 29.87
C PHE A 56 -24.00 8.50 29.17
N TYR A 57 -23.25 9.52 28.77
CA TYR A 57 -23.76 10.51 27.83
C TYR A 57 -23.85 9.89 26.43
N LYS A 58 -25.00 10.09 25.80
CA LYS A 58 -25.33 9.68 24.43
C LYS A 58 -24.24 10.10 23.44
N CYS A 59 -23.97 9.27 22.45
CA CYS A 59 -23.22 9.67 21.26
C CYS A 59 -23.85 10.93 20.65
N GLN A 60 -23.18 12.07 20.79
CA GLN A 60 -23.33 13.15 19.83
C GLN A 60 -22.62 12.74 18.54
N GLU A 61 -23.21 13.09 17.40
CA GLU A 61 -22.59 12.87 16.10
C GLU A 61 -21.31 13.71 16.00
N ILE A 62 -20.15 13.05 16.09
CA ILE A 62 -18.86 13.70 15.90
C ILE A 62 -18.75 14.06 14.41
N LYS A 63 -18.93 15.34 14.09
CA LYS A 63 -18.59 15.89 12.78
C LYS A 63 -17.10 15.65 12.53
N MET A 64 -16.79 14.81 11.54
CA MET A 64 -15.41 14.57 11.12
C MET A 64 -14.94 15.70 10.22
N ASN A 65 -14.01 16.53 10.72
CA ASN A 65 -13.27 17.49 9.89
C ASN A 65 -12.27 16.71 9.02
N THR A 66 -12.70 16.27 7.83
CA THR A 66 -11.81 15.68 6.82
C THR A 66 -11.17 16.77 5.99
N PHE A 67 -9.85 16.86 6.00
CA PHE A 67 -9.09 17.93 5.39
C PHE A 67 -8.50 17.54 4.03
N PHE A 68 -8.25 18.56 3.20
CA PHE A 68 -7.59 18.54 1.89
C PHE A 68 -8.39 17.98 0.67
N PRO A 69 -8.33 18.62 -0.53
CA PRO A 69 -9.55 18.65 -1.35
C PRO A 69 -9.63 17.85 -2.64
N LEU A 70 -8.52 17.32 -3.16
CA LEU A 70 -8.38 17.18 -4.62
C LEU A 70 -8.64 15.82 -5.26
N LEU A 71 -8.78 14.69 -4.54
CA LEU A 71 -8.83 13.37 -5.18
C LEU A 71 -9.66 12.30 -4.44
N LYS A 72 -10.82 11.94 -5.02
CA LYS A 72 -11.32 10.55 -4.98
C LYS A 72 -12.00 10.20 -6.30
N VAL A 73 -11.50 9.17 -6.98
CA VAL A 73 -12.15 8.57 -8.15
C VAL A 73 -12.66 7.20 -7.73
N GLU A 74 -13.81 7.19 -7.08
CA GLU A 74 -14.54 5.96 -6.74
C GLU A 74 -15.87 5.88 -7.49
N LYS A 75 -16.41 4.67 -7.53
CA LYS A 75 -17.34 4.23 -8.57
C LYS A 75 -18.66 3.81 -7.95
N ILE A 76 -19.60 4.72 -7.83
CA ILE A 76 -20.95 4.40 -7.39
C ILE A 76 -21.85 4.21 -8.62
N ILE A 77 -22.47 3.02 -8.70
CA ILE A 77 -23.48 2.67 -9.70
C ILE A 77 -24.77 2.35 -8.95
N GLU A 78 -25.81 3.15 -9.17
CA GLU A 78 -27.20 2.70 -9.06
C GLU A 78 -27.96 3.05 -10.35
N LYS A 79 -28.79 2.12 -10.83
CA LYS A 79 -29.45 2.21 -12.15
C LYS A 79 -30.98 2.21 -11.99
N LYS A 80 -31.62 3.21 -12.61
CA LYS A 80 -32.94 3.20 -13.29
C LYS A 80 -33.14 4.62 -13.87
N ALA A 81 -33.37 4.86 -15.16
CA ALA A 81 -33.65 3.99 -16.30
C ALA A 81 -33.13 4.61 -17.63
N GLY A 82 -33.22 3.87 -18.75
CA GLY A 82 -32.82 4.35 -20.09
C GLY A 82 -31.35 4.04 -20.44
N ASN A 83 -31.08 3.53 -21.64
CA ASN A 83 -29.76 3.04 -22.02
C ASN A 83 -29.00 3.99 -22.94
N ILE A 84 -27.74 4.28 -22.62
CA ILE A 84 -26.64 4.37 -23.59
C ILE A 84 -25.46 3.56 -23.03
N TYR A 85 -24.80 2.77 -23.87
CA TYR A 85 -23.69 1.90 -23.48
C TYR A 85 -22.35 2.59 -23.70
N LEU A 86 -21.49 2.65 -22.68
CA LEU A 86 -20.03 2.65 -22.87
C LEU A 86 -19.54 1.25 -22.55
N ALA A 87 -18.96 0.60 -23.56
CA ALA A 87 -18.95 -0.86 -23.63
C ALA A 87 -17.95 -1.53 -22.68
N LYS A 88 -18.45 -2.58 -22.02
CA LYS A 88 -17.65 -3.76 -21.67
C LYS A 88 -16.94 -4.23 -22.95
N ARG A 89 -15.61 -4.48 -22.91
CA ARG A 89 -14.86 -5.06 -24.05
C ARG A 89 -15.43 -6.45 -24.40
N GLU A 90 -16.41 -6.50 -25.29
CA GLU A 90 -16.50 -7.59 -26.27
C GLU A 90 -15.64 -7.22 -27.49
N ARG A 91 -15.35 -8.20 -28.35
CA ARG A 91 -14.28 -8.11 -29.37
C ARG A 91 -14.58 -7.04 -30.44
N GLY A 92 -14.14 -5.80 -30.19
CA GLY A 92 -14.19 -4.70 -31.15
C GLY A 92 -13.09 -3.68 -30.86
N LYS A 93 -12.33 -3.30 -31.90
CA LYS A 93 -11.35 -2.20 -31.82
C LYS A 93 -12.08 -0.88 -32.07
N GLU A 94 -12.42 -0.14 -31.02
CA GLU A 94 -12.69 1.30 -31.15
C GLU A 94 -11.70 2.11 -30.31
N ARG A 95 -10.96 2.98 -31.02
CA ARG A 95 -10.25 4.11 -30.41
C ARG A 95 -11.29 5.19 -30.15
N THR A 96 -11.27 5.80 -28.96
CA THR A 96 -11.96 7.07 -28.71
C THR A 96 -11.58 8.07 -29.82
N SER A 97 -12.55 8.55 -30.58
CA SER A 97 -12.26 9.41 -31.73
C SER A 97 -11.75 10.77 -31.27
N LYS A 98 -10.68 11.27 -31.91
CA LYS A 98 -10.12 12.61 -31.64
C LYS A 98 -11.23 13.68 -31.60
N LYS A 99 -12.24 13.57 -32.47
CA LYS A 99 -13.42 14.45 -32.55
C LYS A 99 -14.16 14.68 -31.22
N LYS A 100 -14.32 13.68 -30.33
CA LYS A 100 -15.02 13.88 -29.05
C LYS A 100 -14.18 14.68 -28.03
N VAL A 101 -12.86 14.43 -28.02
CA VAL A 101 -11.92 15.23 -27.22
C VAL A 101 -11.81 16.65 -27.79
N SER A 102 -11.77 16.79 -29.13
CA SER A 102 -11.85 18.08 -29.81
C SER A 102 -13.12 18.85 -29.43
N SER A 103 -14.30 18.24 -29.37
CA SER A 103 -15.53 18.96 -28.98
C SER A 103 -15.53 19.46 -27.53
N LEU A 104 -14.89 18.74 -26.59
CA LEU A 104 -14.73 19.19 -25.20
C LEU A 104 -13.65 20.28 -25.07
N LEU A 105 -12.58 20.18 -25.87
CA LEU A 105 -11.57 21.23 -25.99
C LEU A 105 -12.12 22.47 -26.70
N GLU A 106 -13.05 22.33 -27.65
CA GLU A 106 -13.80 23.44 -28.28
C GLU A 106 -14.76 24.11 -27.29
N VAL A 107 -15.38 23.35 -26.37
CA VAL A 107 -16.15 23.92 -25.26
C VAL A 107 -15.23 24.67 -24.29
N LEU A 108 -14.05 24.14 -23.96
CA LEU A 108 -13.05 24.87 -23.14
C LEU A 108 -12.44 26.08 -23.87
N GLU A 109 -12.23 26.02 -25.18
CA GLU A 109 -11.84 27.15 -26.04
C GLU A 109 -12.93 28.22 -26.09
N LYS A 110 -14.20 27.81 -26.15
CA LYS A 110 -15.35 28.71 -26.00
C LYS A 110 -15.39 29.34 -24.62
N VAL A 111 -15.29 28.56 -23.55
CA VAL A 111 -15.25 29.08 -22.17
C VAL A 111 -14.09 30.06 -22.00
N LYS A 112 -12.89 29.78 -22.56
CA LYS A 112 -11.78 30.75 -22.61
C LYS A 112 -12.13 32.02 -23.40
N LYS A 113 -12.69 31.91 -24.61
CA LYS A 113 -13.05 33.07 -25.44
C LYS A 113 -14.22 33.89 -24.89
N GLU A 114 -15.14 33.26 -24.18
CA GLU A 114 -16.32 33.89 -23.59
C GLU A 114 -15.97 34.55 -22.23
N HIS A 115 -15.20 33.89 -21.34
CA HIS A 115 -14.71 34.48 -20.08
C HIS A 115 -13.89 35.76 -20.31
N PHE A 116 -12.96 35.76 -21.27
CA PHE A 116 -12.08 36.91 -21.51
C PHE A 116 -12.77 38.11 -22.19
N SER A 117 -14.07 38.09 -22.47
CA SER A 117 -14.73 39.17 -23.26
C SER A 117 -16.00 39.81 -22.70
N ARG A 118 -16.67 39.26 -21.67
CA ARG A 118 -17.77 39.98 -20.95
C ARG A 118 -18.10 39.40 -19.57
N LYS A 119 -17.90 40.21 -18.52
CA LYS A 119 -18.60 40.05 -17.22
C LYS A 119 -20.12 39.95 -17.45
N ASN A 120 -20.79 39.13 -16.64
CA ASN A 120 -22.26 39.01 -16.47
C ASN A 120 -23.07 38.20 -17.52
N ARG A 121 -22.69 36.96 -17.88
CA ARG A 121 -23.63 36.05 -18.58
C ARG A 121 -23.66 34.56 -18.19
N GLU A 122 -22.93 34.13 -17.17
CA GLU A 122 -22.61 32.69 -16.97
C GLU A 122 -23.55 31.92 -16.03
N LEU A 123 -24.36 32.59 -15.20
CA LEU A 123 -25.33 31.94 -14.30
C LEU A 123 -26.49 31.21 -15.02
N SER A 124 -26.68 31.41 -16.33
CA SER A 124 -27.75 30.76 -17.09
C SER A 124 -27.37 29.37 -17.63
N LEU A 125 -26.11 29.17 -18.01
CA LEU A 125 -25.59 27.88 -18.46
C LEU A 125 -25.51 26.87 -17.30
N LEU A 126 -25.07 27.33 -16.12
CA LEU A 126 -25.01 26.53 -14.90
C LEU A 126 -26.40 26.02 -14.45
N LYS A 127 -27.48 26.80 -14.67
CA LYS A 127 -28.87 26.38 -14.38
C LYS A 127 -29.36 25.17 -15.22
N SER A 128 -28.62 24.76 -16.26
CA SER A 128 -28.94 23.59 -17.09
C SER A 128 -28.34 22.27 -16.58
N LEU A 129 -27.42 22.34 -15.61
CA LEU A 129 -26.98 21.19 -14.81
C LEU A 129 -27.87 21.12 -13.56
N LYS A 130 -28.42 19.94 -13.25
CA LYS A 130 -29.09 19.74 -11.96
C LYS A 130 -28.00 19.48 -10.93
N ILE A 131 -28.01 20.20 -9.82
CA ILE A 131 -27.05 20.01 -8.72
C ILE A 131 -27.81 19.36 -7.56
N LYS A 132 -27.20 18.35 -6.94
CA LYS A 132 -27.63 17.78 -5.66
C LYS A 132 -26.43 17.82 -4.71
N ILE A 133 -26.69 18.28 -3.48
CA ILE A 133 -25.69 18.44 -2.43
C ILE A 133 -25.75 17.19 -1.55
N PHE A 134 -24.62 16.52 -1.36
CA PHE A 134 -24.41 15.47 -0.36
C PHE A 134 -22.92 15.41 0.00
N ASP A 135 -22.64 15.15 1.27
CA ASP A 135 -21.34 15.37 1.89
C ASP A 135 -20.28 14.36 1.41
N LYS A 136 -19.26 14.86 0.68
CA LYS A 136 -17.82 14.57 0.87
C LYS A 136 -16.95 15.12 -0.26
N LEU A 137 -15.80 15.68 0.14
CA LEU A 137 -14.68 16.24 -0.63
C LEU A 137 -14.90 17.66 -1.23
N PRO A 138 -14.03 18.63 -0.90
CA PRO A 138 -14.27 20.02 -1.30
C PRO A 138 -13.99 20.41 -2.78
N PHE A 139 -13.15 19.71 -3.57
CA PHE A 139 -12.83 20.16 -4.96
C PHE A 139 -12.99 19.12 -6.09
N ILE A 140 -13.27 17.83 -5.80
CA ILE A 140 -13.79 16.93 -6.84
C ILE A 140 -15.26 16.62 -6.57
N SER A 141 -16.10 17.28 -7.36
CA SER A 141 -17.45 16.87 -7.62
C SER A 141 -17.52 15.44 -8.12
N GLU A 142 -18.44 14.64 -7.58
CA GLU A 142 -18.92 13.46 -8.30
C GLU A 142 -19.60 13.95 -9.59
N MET A 143 -18.90 13.84 -10.71
CA MET A 143 -19.34 14.39 -12.00
C MET A 143 -20.15 13.33 -12.75
N ASP A 144 -21.42 13.16 -12.38
CA ASP A 144 -22.32 12.26 -13.08
C ASP A 144 -22.72 12.85 -14.45
N LEU A 145 -21.91 12.50 -15.45
CA LEU A 145 -22.09 12.84 -16.85
C LEU A 145 -23.34 12.19 -17.49
N ALA A 146 -23.96 11.18 -16.87
CA ALA A 146 -25.22 10.61 -17.34
C ALA A 146 -26.43 11.48 -16.90
N ASN A 147 -26.35 12.10 -15.71
CA ASN A 147 -27.41 12.95 -15.17
C ASN A 147 -27.12 14.47 -15.20
N LYS A 148 -25.95 14.89 -15.72
CA LYS A 148 -25.44 16.28 -15.66
C LYS A 148 -25.42 16.82 -14.22
N GLN A 149 -24.86 16.04 -13.30
CA GLN A 149 -24.71 16.39 -11.89
C GLN A 149 -23.23 16.68 -11.56
N ILE A 150 -23.03 17.66 -10.70
CA ILE A 150 -21.74 18.13 -10.17
C ILE A 150 -22.00 18.44 -8.68
N SER A 151 -21.41 17.65 -7.77
CA SER A 151 -21.55 17.84 -6.33
C SER A 151 -20.49 18.80 -5.77
N PHE A 152 -20.80 19.52 -4.70
CA PHE A 152 -19.81 20.31 -3.94
C PHE A 152 -20.13 20.22 -2.45
N ASP A 153 -19.10 20.39 -1.63
CA ASP A 153 -19.24 20.68 -0.22
C ASP A 153 -19.82 22.10 -0.04
N GLU A 154 -20.95 22.21 0.67
CA GLU A 154 -21.68 23.47 0.85
C GLU A 154 -20.96 24.43 1.80
N GLU A 155 -20.27 23.91 2.82
CA GLU A 155 -19.46 24.72 3.73
C GLU A 155 -18.28 25.33 2.98
N PHE A 156 -17.59 24.51 2.18
CA PHE A 156 -16.51 24.96 1.32
C PHE A 156 -16.94 26.01 0.28
N PHE A 157 -18.07 25.81 -0.38
CA PHE A 157 -18.67 26.78 -1.31
C PHE A 157 -18.93 28.13 -0.63
N ASN A 158 -19.48 28.11 0.58
CA ASN A 158 -19.78 29.32 1.36
C ASN A 158 -18.50 30.06 1.77
N ILE A 159 -17.44 29.32 2.16
CA ILE A 159 -16.13 29.91 2.48
C ILE A 159 -15.52 30.59 1.25
N LEU A 160 -15.44 29.92 0.09
CA LEU A 160 -14.92 30.52 -1.15
C LEU A 160 -15.66 31.81 -1.53
N LYS A 161 -17.00 31.77 -1.48
CA LYS A 161 -17.84 32.90 -1.85
C LYS A 161 -17.71 34.07 -0.88
N SER A 162 -17.46 33.80 0.41
CA SER A 162 -17.24 34.83 1.43
C SER A 162 -15.90 35.56 1.28
N ILE A 163 -14.85 34.87 0.78
CA ILE A 163 -13.53 35.45 0.52
C ILE A 163 -13.55 36.37 -0.70
N ASN A 164 -14.05 35.88 -1.84
CA ASN A 164 -14.31 36.68 -3.03
C ASN A 164 -15.29 35.92 -3.96
N PRO A 165 -16.36 36.55 -4.47
CA PRO A 165 -17.34 35.93 -5.37
C PRO A 165 -16.75 35.20 -6.59
N ASP A 166 -15.66 35.71 -7.15
CA ASP A 166 -15.02 35.17 -8.36
C ASP A 166 -14.15 33.93 -8.05
N SER A 167 -13.75 33.71 -6.78
CA SER A 167 -12.94 32.55 -6.37
C SER A 167 -13.56 31.22 -6.80
N LEU A 168 -14.88 31.10 -6.62
CA LEU A 168 -15.65 29.91 -6.99
C LEU A 168 -15.47 29.55 -8.47
N LEU A 169 -15.54 30.55 -9.35
CA LEU A 169 -15.44 30.34 -10.80
C LEU A 169 -14.02 29.92 -11.21
N LEU A 170 -13.00 30.51 -10.59
CA LEU A 170 -11.60 30.20 -10.84
C LEU A 170 -11.25 28.77 -10.39
N PHE A 171 -11.68 28.36 -9.19
CA PHE A 171 -11.47 26.98 -8.73
C PHE A 171 -12.30 25.95 -9.50
N TYR A 172 -13.53 26.29 -9.88
CA TYR A 172 -14.34 25.46 -10.77
C TYR A 172 -13.65 25.22 -12.11
N THR A 173 -13.05 26.26 -12.68
CA THR A 173 -12.29 26.18 -13.93
C THR A 173 -11.07 25.26 -13.82
N LEU A 174 -10.28 25.39 -12.73
CA LEU A 174 -9.14 24.51 -12.48
C LEU A 174 -9.57 23.05 -12.26
N SER A 175 -10.61 22.82 -11.45
CA SER A 175 -11.10 21.47 -11.12
C SER A 175 -11.73 20.76 -12.32
N LEU A 176 -12.53 21.45 -13.13
CA LEU A 176 -13.07 20.92 -14.39
C LEU A 176 -11.95 20.55 -15.37
N TYR A 177 -10.95 21.43 -15.50
CA TYR A 177 -9.83 21.18 -16.40
C TYR A 177 -9.04 19.95 -15.97
N HIS A 178 -8.70 19.85 -14.67
CA HIS A 178 -8.08 18.67 -14.08
C HIS A 178 -8.87 17.39 -14.35
N ALA A 179 -10.19 17.40 -14.10
CA ALA A 179 -11.07 16.26 -14.35
C ALA A 179 -11.07 15.85 -15.83
N ILE A 180 -11.16 16.80 -16.76
CA ILE A 180 -11.14 16.55 -18.21
C ILE A 180 -9.80 15.93 -18.64
N LEU A 181 -8.68 16.35 -18.07
CA LEU A 181 -7.36 15.75 -18.33
C LEU A 181 -7.31 14.29 -17.87
N CYS A 182 -7.77 13.99 -16.65
CA CYS A 182 -7.91 12.62 -16.15
C CYS A 182 -8.83 11.77 -17.05
N PHE A 183 -10.00 12.30 -17.47
CA PHE A 183 -10.89 11.63 -18.42
C PHE A 183 -10.27 11.41 -19.81
N SER A 184 -9.33 12.25 -20.23
CA SER A 184 -8.59 12.07 -21.49
C SER A 184 -7.56 10.92 -21.44
N GLY A 185 -7.33 10.34 -20.25
CA GLY A 185 -6.41 9.22 -20.02
C GLY A 185 -5.03 9.63 -19.48
N LYS A 186 -4.86 10.90 -19.07
CA LYS A 186 -3.65 11.34 -18.37
C LYS A 186 -3.60 10.79 -16.95
N ASN A 187 -2.39 10.56 -16.44
CA ASN A 187 -2.23 10.23 -15.02
C ASN A 187 -2.38 11.50 -14.15
N GLN A 188 -2.57 11.32 -12.84
CA GLN A 188 -2.79 12.43 -11.91
C GLN A 188 -1.63 13.46 -11.90
N ASN A 189 -0.38 13.02 -12.04
CA ASN A 189 0.77 13.93 -12.05
C ASN A 189 0.74 14.83 -13.29
N GLU A 190 0.53 14.25 -14.48
CA GLU A 190 0.35 14.98 -15.74
C GLU A 190 -0.83 15.96 -15.65
N ALA A 191 -1.96 15.51 -15.09
CA ALA A 191 -3.16 16.33 -14.96
C ALA A 191 -2.97 17.49 -13.96
N LEU A 192 -2.29 17.29 -12.84
CA LEU A 192 -1.95 18.35 -11.88
C LEU A 192 -1.00 19.38 -12.52
N LEU A 193 0.09 18.91 -13.16
CA LEU A 193 1.07 19.80 -13.80
C LEU A 193 0.44 20.66 -14.89
N GLU A 194 -0.42 20.09 -15.74
CA GLU A 194 -1.14 20.88 -16.74
C GLU A 194 -2.21 21.80 -16.14
N THR A 195 -2.80 21.44 -14.99
CA THR A 195 -3.70 22.33 -14.25
C THR A 195 -2.95 23.55 -13.71
N SER A 196 -1.71 23.37 -13.23
CA SER A 196 -0.84 24.53 -12.93
C SER A 196 -0.53 25.34 -14.20
N ASN A 197 -0.21 24.70 -15.33
CA ASN A 197 0.03 25.41 -16.59
C ASN A 197 -1.21 26.17 -17.13
N LEU A 198 -2.42 25.88 -16.60
CA LEU A 198 -3.62 26.68 -16.82
C LEU A 198 -3.68 27.87 -15.84
N PHE A 199 -3.42 27.64 -14.55
CA PHE A 199 -3.30 28.70 -13.55
C PHE A 199 -2.25 29.76 -13.93
N ASP A 200 -1.11 29.34 -14.50
CA ASP A 200 -0.05 30.25 -14.94
C ASP A 200 -0.51 31.22 -16.04
N LYS A 201 -1.61 30.90 -16.74
CA LYS A 201 -2.26 31.71 -17.80
C LYS A 201 -3.42 32.56 -17.30
N PHE A 202 -3.78 32.48 -16.02
CA PHE A 202 -4.74 33.40 -15.40
C PHE A 202 -4.15 34.81 -15.32
N SER A 203 -5.01 35.84 -15.25
CA SER A 203 -4.55 37.21 -15.01
C SER A 203 -3.93 37.34 -13.62
N ASP A 204 -3.12 38.38 -13.39
CA ASP A 204 -2.49 38.57 -12.07
C ASP A 204 -3.53 38.85 -10.96
N GLU A 205 -4.69 39.40 -11.33
CA GLU A 205 -5.82 39.60 -10.41
C GLU A 205 -6.51 38.27 -10.08
N ASP A 206 -6.81 37.43 -11.07
CA ASP A 206 -7.35 36.08 -10.87
C ASP A 206 -6.40 35.21 -10.03
N LYS A 207 -5.09 35.27 -10.31
CA LYS A 207 -4.04 34.58 -9.53
C LYS A 207 -4.06 35.04 -8.08
N LYS A 208 -4.19 36.35 -7.83
CA LYS A 208 -4.27 36.92 -6.49
C LYS A 208 -5.53 36.47 -5.75
N ILE A 209 -6.67 36.35 -6.43
CA ILE A 209 -7.92 35.83 -5.86
C ILE A 209 -7.74 34.37 -5.40
N VAL A 210 -7.26 33.49 -6.29
CA VAL A 210 -6.99 32.08 -5.98
C VAL A 210 -5.98 31.95 -4.83
N LYS A 211 -4.84 32.65 -4.90
CA LYS A 211 -3.81 32.60 -3.85
C LYS A 211 -4.32 33.09 -2.49
N ASN A 212 -5.17 34.11 -2.46
CA ASN A 212 -5.74 34.60 -1.20
C ASN A 212 -6.78 33.64 -0.61
N ALA A 213 -7.55 32.94 -1.45
CA ALA A 213 -8.45 31.89 -0.98
C ALA A 213 -7.68 30.69 -0.41
N LEU A 214 -6.58 30.27 -1.05
CA LEU A 214 -5.74 29.18 -0.53
C LEU A 214 -5.01 29.49 0.78
N LYS A 215 -4.89 30.76 1.20
CA LYS A 215 -4.36 31.09 2.53
C LYS A 215 -5.30 30.75 3.68
N ASN A 216 -6.55 30.39 3.38
CA ASN A 216 -7.49 29.94 4.40
C ASN A 216 -7.24 28.45 4.69
N SER A 217 -6.92 28.11 5.94
CA SER A 217 -6.63 26.74 6.37
C SER A 217 -7.84 25.79 6.27
N LEU A 218 -9.07 26.29 6.12
CA LEU A 218 -10.24 25.47 5.78
C LEU A 218 -10.29 25.08 4.28
N ILE A 219 -9.54 25.79 3.43
CA ILE A 219 -9.48 25.59 1.97
C ILE A 219 -8.25 24.76 1.59
N ASP A 220 -7.07 25.16 2.08
CA ASP A 220 -5.78 24.55 1.77
C ASP A 220 -4.93 24.46 3.05
N PRO A 221 -5.25 23.51 3.96
CA PRO A 221 -4.49 23.22 5.18
C PRO A 221 -2.99 23.09 4.91
N GLY A 222 -2.14 23.80 5.65
CA GLY A 222 -0.69 23.78 5.42
C GLY A 222 -0.25 24.42 4.10
N ASN A 223 -1.14 25.10 3.36
CA ASN A 223 -0.88 25.79 2.10
C ASN A 223 -0.23 24.90 1.01
N ILE A 224 -0.54 23.60 0.98
CA ILE A 224 0.15 22.62 0.11
C ILE A 224 -0.20 22.85 -1.37
N PHE A 225 -1.45 23.21 -1.69
CA PHE A 225 -1.84 23.48 -3.08
C PHE A 225 -1.33 24.85 -3.55
N LEU A 226 -1.30 25.86 -2.67
CA LEU A 226 -0.65 27.14 -2.90
C LEU A 226 0.84 26.94 -3.21
N LYS A 227 1.55 26.20 -2.35
CA LYS A 227 2.97 25.84 -2.57
C LYS A 227 3.17 25.08 -3.89
N PHE A 228 2.23 24.21 -4.31
CA PHE A 228 2.30 23.53 -5.61
C PHE A 228 2.15 24.49 -6.80
N LEU A 229 1.22 25.45 -6.72
CA LEU A 229 1.04 26.45 -7.77
C LEU A 229 2.25 27.39 -7.86
N GLU A 230 2.88 27.71 -6.73
CA GLU A 230 4.05 28.61 -6.64
C GLU A 230 5.39 27.92 -6.91
N ALA A 231 5.49 26.60 -6.78
CA ALA A 231 6.74 25.88 -6.98
C ALA A 231 7.09 25.66 -8.47
N GLU A 232 8.39 25.52 -8.72
CA GLU A 232 8.96 25.27 -10.05
C GLU A 232 9.88 24.03 -10.05
N GLY A 233 10.23 23.56 -11.26
CA GLY A 233 11.24 22.53 -11.48
C GLY A 233 11.02 21.23 -10.68
N LYS A 234 12.08 20.76 -10.01
CA LYS A 234 12.07 19.54 -9.18
C LYS A 234 11.13 19.66 -7.97
N GLU A 235 10.99 20.85 -7.42
CA GLU A 235 10.18 21.09 -6.21
C GLU A 235 8.68 20.94 -6.52
N LYS A 236 8.24 21.46 -7.67
CA LYS A 236 6.86 21.29 -8.16
C LYS A 236 6.47 19.80 -8.28
N LEU A 237 7.40 18.96 -8.71
CA LEU A 237 7.20 17.49 -8.80
C LEU A 237 7.12 16.84 -7.41
N ARG A 238 7.94 17.29 -6.45
CA ARG A 238 7.90 16.81 -5.06
C ARG A 238 6.57 17.13 -4.39
N ILE A 239 6.10 18.37 -4.53
CA ILE A 239 4.82 18.83 -3.95
C ILE A 239 3.63 18.19 -4.68
N CYS A 240 3.72 17.91 -5.98
CA CYS A 240 2.73 17.12 -6.71
C CYS A 240 2.51 15.73 -6.08
N SER A 241 3.58 15.06 -5.66
CA SER A 241 3.49 13.79 -4.92
C SER A 241 3.03 13.97 -3.47
N LEU A 242 3.39 15.09 -2.81
CA LEU A 242 2.90 15.44 -1.47
C LEU A 242 1.37 15.65 -1.45
N LEU A 243 0.82 16.38 -2.43
CA LEU A 243 -0.63 16.56 -2.61
C LEU A 243 -1.37 15.23 -2.71
N LYS A 244 -0.79 14.25 -3.42
CA LYS A 244 -1.41 12.94 -3.61
C LYS A 244 -1.42 12.08 -2.34
N VAL A 245 -0.36 12.09 -1.52
CA VAL A 245 -0.41 11.40 -0.22
C VAL A 245 -1.32 12.15 0.76
N ARG A 246 -1.32 13.49 0.76
CA ARG A 246 -2.17 14.29 1.66
C ARG A 246 -3.67 14.22 1.34
N ALA A 247 -4.03 13.90 0.09
CA ALA A 247 -5.41 13.53 -0.26
C ALA A 247 -5.86 12.17 0.31
N LEU A 248 -4.94 11.36 0.85
CA LEU A 248 -5.23 10.07 1.49
C LEU A 248 -4.92 10.06 2.99
N ILE A 249 -3.91 10.81 3.45
CA ILE A 249 -3.35 10.73 4.81
C ILE A 249 -3.30 12.12 5.43
N ASP A 250 -4.09 12.29 6.48
CA ASP A 250 -4.04 13.47 7.35
C ASP A 250 -2.75 13.47 8.18
N LEU A 251 -2.20 14.62 8.55
CA LEU A 251 -1.13 14.64 9.55
C LEU A 251 -1.73 14.37 10.93
N SER A 252 -1.17 13.40 11.65
CA SER A 252 -1.54 13.09 13.04
C SER A 252 -0.85 13.99 14.06
N TYR A 253 -0.39 15.17 13.64
CA TYR A 253 0.28 16.20 14.44
C TYR A 253 0.22 17.56 13.71
N ASP A 254 0.52 18.65 14.40
CA ASP A 254 0.50 20.00 13.83
C ASP A 254 1.65 20.21 12.82
N GLY A 255 1.32 20.14 11.52
CA GLY A 255 2.28 20.34 10.45
C GLY A 255 2.76 21.78 10.28
N GLU A 256 1.93 22.78 10.61
CA GLU A 256 2.28 24.20 10.45
C GLU A 256 3.33 24.59 11.48
N LYS A 257 3.15 24.17 12.74
CA LYS A 257 4.14 24.34 13.83
C LYS A 257 5.46 23.63 13.53
N ILE A 258 5.42 22.45 12.89
CA ILE A 258 6.64 21.73 12.46
C ILE A 258 7.37 22.49 11.33
N GLU A 259 6.66 23.10 10.40
CA GLU A 259 7.23 23.94 9.35
C GLU A 259 7.84 25.23 9.93
N GLU A 260 7.17 25.88 10.89
CA GLU A 260 7.69 27.06 11.60
C GLU A 260 8.98 26.75 12.36
N VAL A 261 9.01 25.64 13.10
CA VAL A 261 10.23 25.14 13.78
C VAL A 261 11.34 24.90 12.78
N SER A 262 11.04 24.26 11.64
CA SER A 262 12.02 23.99 10.59
C SER A 262 12.62 25.26 9.99
N LYS A 263 11.80 26.29 9.77
CA LYS A 263 12.27 27.62 9.30
C LYS A 263 13.10 28.34 10.37
N ARG A 264 12.70 28.27 11.65
CA ARG A 264 13.34 28.96 12.77
C ARG A 264 14.71 28.38 13.13
N CYS A 265 14.85 27.05 13.16
CA CYS A 265 16.10 26.40 13.57
C CYS A 265 17.19 26.43 12.48
N GLY A 266 16.81 26.59 11.21
CA GLY A 266 17.76 26.67 10.10
C GLY A 266 18.69 25.46 10.03
N ALA A 267 19.99 25.69 10.23
CA ALA A 267 21.02 24.66 10.17
C ALA A 267 21.34 23.98 11.52
N ASP A 268 20.79 24.44 12.65
CA ASP A 268 21.02 23.80 13.95
C ASP A 268 20.19 22.51 14.07
N LEU A 269 20.81 21.39 13.72
CA LEU A 269 20.20 20.07 13.76
C LEU A 269 19.80 19.62 15.17
N GLN A 270 20.51 20.05 16.22
CA GLN A 270 20.23 19.62 17.58
C GLN A 270 19.02 20.38 18.15
N LEU A 271 18.97 21.70 17.93
CA LEU A 271 17.81 22.52 18.26
C LEU A 271 16.58 22.07 17.46
N LEU A 272 16.74 21.78 16.17
CA LEU A 272 15.69 21.28 15.28
C LEU A 272 15.09 19.97 15.78
N ARG A 273 15.92 18.99 16.19
CA ARG A 273 15.47 17.71 16.77
C ARG A 273 14.62 17.92 18.01
N THR A 274 15.13 18.69 18.98
CA THR A 274 14.44 18.94 20.26
C THR A 274 13.10 19.66 20.05
N GLN A 275 13.07 20.69 19.21
CA GLN A 275 11.84 21.45 18.95
C GLN A 275 10.81 20.68 18.12
N ILE A 276 11.24 19.84 17.17
CA ILE A 276 10.33 18.92 16.45
C ILE A 276 9.76 17.88 17.42
N LEU A 277 10.59 17.27 18.28
CA LEU A 277 10.12 16.32 19.29
C LEU A 277 9.04 16.94 20.18
N GLN A 278 9.31 18.10 20.76
CA GLN A 278 8.37 18.80 21.64
C GLN A 278 7.07 19.18 20.90
N SER A 279 7.18 19.66 19.67
CA SER A 279 6.01 20.08 18.88
C SER A 279 5.14 18.89 18.46
N MET A 280 5.76 17.78 18.03
CA MET A 280 5.07 16.56 17.67
C MET A 280 4.46 15.88 18.90
N ALA A 281 5.21 15.71 20.00
CA ALA A 281 4.70 15.10 21.22
C ALA A 281 3.53 15.88 21.86
N SER A 282 3.52 17.21 21.76
CA SER A 282 2.45 18.06 22.28
C SER A 282 1.21 18.17 21.39
N THR A 283 1.27 17.70 20.14
CA THR A 283 0.17 17.82 19.16
C THR A 283 -0.23 16.49 18.52
N TYR A 284 0.37 15.37 18.94
CA TYR A 284 0.10 14.07 18.33
C TYR A 284 -1.30 13.55 18.67
N GLU A 285 -2.07 13.23 17.65
CA GLU A 285 -3.42 12.67 17.76
C GLU A 285 -3.45 11.19 17.30
N PRO A 286 -3.41 10.21 18.23
CA PRO A 286 -3.41 8.79 17.88
C PRO A 286 -4.61 8.38 17.02
N LYS A 287 -5.77 9.02 17.23
CA LYS A 287 -7.01 8.67 16.54
C LYS A 287 -7.00 9.04 15.04
N VAL A 288 -6.31 10.12 14.67
CA VAL A 288 -6.09 10.49 13.27
C VAL A 288 -5.25 9.41 12.59
N ASP A 289 -4.22 8.92 13.28
CA ASP A 289 -3.33 7.85 12.80
C ASP A 289 -4.06 6.50 12.61
N GLU A 290 -4.91 6.10 13.56
CA GLU A 290 -5.77 4.92 13.41
C GLU A 290 -6.72 5.03 12.20
N ASN A 291 -7.30 6.21 11.99
CA ASN A 291 -8.19 6.48 10.87
C ASN A 291 -7.41 6.44 9.53
N ASN A 292 -6.21 7.00 9.49
CA ASN A 292 -5.30 6.92 8.34
C ASN A 292 -4.95 5.47 8.01
N ALA A 293 -4.53 4.67 9.00
CA ALA A 293 -4.17 3.26 8.81
C ALA A 293 -5.31 2.46 8.15
N LYS A 294 -6.54 2.63 8.66
CA LYS A 294 -7.74 2.01 8.08
C LYS A 294 -8.05 2.53 6.68
N ARG A 295 -8.01 3.84 6.45
CA ARG A 295 -8.34 4.47 5.16
C ARG A 295 -7.36 4.07 4.06
N VAL A 296 -6.06 4.03 4.36
CA VAL A 296 -5.01 3.55 3.45
C VAL A 296 -5.19 2.07 3.14
N PHE A 297 -5.54 1.25 4.14
CA PHE A 297 -5.86 -0.16 3.93
C PHE A 297 -7.06 -0.39 3.02
N GLU A 298 -8.16 0.31 3.25
CA GLU A 298 -9.36 0.26 2.39
C GLU A 298 -8.99 0.68 0.95
N HIS A 299 -8.27 1.79 0.77
CA HIS A 299 -7.76 2.24 -0.53
C HIS A 299 -6.86 1.20 -1.21
N CYS A 300 -5.95 0.57 -0.47
CA CYS A 300 -5.06 -0.46 -0.99
C CYS A 300 -5.85 -1.70 -1.43
N LEU A 301 -6.76 -2.18 -0.58
CA LEU A 301 -7.59 -3.34 -0.84
C LEU A 301 -8.47 -3.16 -2.09
N GLU A 302 -9.08 -1.98 -2.26
CA GLU A 302 -9.88 -1.67 -3.45
C GLU A 302 -9.04 -1.58 -4.73
N SER A 303 -7.86 -0.96 -4.64
CA SER A 303 -6.93 -0.72 -5.76
C SER A 303 -6.07 -1.93 -6.15
N ASP A 304 -6.18 -3.05 -5.43
CA ASP A 304 -5.28 -4.21 -5.44
C ASP A 304 -3.80 -3.84 -5.19
N LYS A 305 -3.55 -2.91 -4.26
CA LYS A 305 -2.22 -2.65 -3.68
C LYS A 305 -2.01 -3.50 -2.42
N ARG A 306 -0.76 -3.84 -2.12
CA ARG A 306 -0.36 -4.39 -0.81
C ARG A 306 0.12 -3.25 0.09
N LEU A 307 -0.42 -3.14 1.30
CA LEU A 307 0.11 -2.30 2.35
C LEU A 307 1.25 -3.05 3.05
N LEU A 308 2.46 -2.58 2.80
CA LEU A 308 3.67 -3.00 3.49
C LEU A 308 3.90 -2.06 4.67
N VAL A 309 4.12 -2.61 5.85
CA VAL A 309 4.46 -1.87 7.06
C VAL A 309 5.85 -2.31 7.50
N CYS A 310 6.78 -1.39 7.68
CA CYS A 310 8.15 -1.73 8.04
C CYS A 310 8.77 -0.76 9.03
N ARG A 311 9.71 -1.22 9.85
CA ARG A 311 10.44 -0.31 10.75
C ARG A 311 11.30 0.66 9.95
N PHE A 312 11.23 1.95 10.32
CA PHE A 312 12.07 2.98 9.74
C PHE A 312 13.54 2.74 10.13
N GLY A 313 14.43 2.71 9.13
CA GLY A 313 15.87 2.57 9.35
C GLY A 313 16.68 2.64 8.06
N ARG A 314 17.94 3.08 8.18
CA ARG A 314 18.86 3.24 7.03
C ARG A 314 19.01 1.97 6.18
N ALA A 315 18.98 0.80 6.82
CA ALA A 315 19.19 -0.48 6.16
C ALA A 315 18.10 -0.86 5.15
N PHE A 316 16.86 -0.38 5.31
CA PHE A 316 15.72 -0.77 4.47
C PHE A 316 15.01 0.40 3.78
N TYR A 317 15.32 1.67 4.13
CA TYR A 317 14.65 2.84 3.55
C TYR A 317 14.71 2.88 2.01
N THR A 318 15.87 2.62 1.40
CA THR A 318 16.01 2.62 -0.06
C THR A 318 15.20 1.50 -0.71
N ASP A 319 15.22 0.28 -0.15
CA ASP A 319 14.46 -0.86 -0.67
C ASP A 319 12.95 -0.63 -0.55
N ALA A 320 12.52 -0.02 0.56
CA ALA A 320 11.14 0.40 0.78
C ALA A 320 10.69 1.45 -0.26
N LEU A 321 11.53 2.44 -0.59
CA LEU A 321 11.25 3.38 -1.69
C LEU A 321 11.19 2.66 -3.06
N LEU A 322 12.07 1.69 -3.32
CA LEU A 322 12.03 0.89 -4.55
C LEU A 322 10.77 0.01 -4.65
N ILE A 323 10.26 -0.47 -3.51
CA ILE A 323 8.97 -1.18 -3.43
C ILE A 323 7.81 -0.23 -3.72
N ALA A 324 7.81 0.98 -3.16
CA ALA A 324 6.80 2.01 -3.45
C ALA A 324 6.84 2.54 -4.90
N ASP A 325 8.02 2.59 -5.52
CA ASP A 325 8.20 2.94 -6.94
C ASP A 325 7.95 1.75 -7.89
N SER A 326 7.75 0.54 -7.37
CA SER A 326 7.52 -0.63 -8.22
C SER A 326 6.30 -0.45 -9.13
N ARG A 327 6.35 -1.08 -10.31
CA ARG A 327 5.32 -0.98 -11.34
C ARG A 327 4.90 -2.37 -11.83
N GLY A 328 3.60 -2.54 -12.04
CA GLY A 328 2.99 -3.75 -12.57
C GLY A 328 2.16 -3.51 -13.82
N ILE A 329 2.00 -4.55 -14.63
CA ILE A 329 1.06 -4.60 -15.76
C ILE A 329 0.04 -5.71 -15.50
N ARG A 330 -1.26 -5.38 -15.59
CA ARG A 330 -2.35 -6.37 -15.40
C ARG A 330 -2.39 -7.34 -16.59
N GLU A 331 -2.58 -8.64 -16.32
CA GLU A 331 -2.55 -9.71 -17.33
C GLU A 331 -3.47 -9.42 -18.52
N LYS A 332 -4.69 -8.94 -18.25
CA LYS A 332 -5.71 -8.58 -19.25
C LYS A 332 -5.24 -7.59 -20.32
N GLU A 333 -4.16 -6.84 -20.08
CA GLU A 333 -3.64 -5.88 -21.05
C GLU A 333 -2.59 -6.51 -21.99
N ILE A 334 -1.97 -7.66 -21.66
CA ILE A 334 -0.87 -8.26 -22.44
C ILE A 334 -1.01 -9.78 -22.73
N ASP A 335 -2.00 -10.47 -22.18
CA ASP A 335 -2.25 -11.91 -22.39
C ASP A 335 -2.29 -12.33 -23.88
N GLY A 336 -2.95 -11.53 -24.73
CA GLY A 336 -3.00 -11.79 -26.17
C GLY A 336 -1.63 -11.68 -26.86
N ASP A 337 -0.74 -10.84 -26.33
CA ASP A 337 0.60 -10.62 -26.86
C ASP A 337 1.57 -11.71 -26.37
N ILE A 338 1.42 -12.19 -25.12
CA ILE A 338 2.12 -13.39 -24.61
C ILE A 338 1.79 -14.61 -25.48
N LYS A 339 0.49 -14.85 -25.74
CA LYS A 339 0.02 -15.93 -26.65
C LYS A 339 0.52 -15.75 -28.08
N SER A 340 0.81 -14.52 -28.50
CA SER A 340 1.38 -14.22 -29.82
C SER A 340 2.89 -14.49 -29.86
N LEU A 341 3.61 -14.22 -28.77
CA LEU A 341 5.02 -14.58 -28.59
C LEU A 341 5.21 -16.10 -28.59
N GLU A 342 4.39 -16.83 -27.83
CA GLU A 342 4.42 -18.31 -27.76
C GLU A 342 4.18 -18.97 -29.13
N LYS A 343 3.15 -18.52 -29.86
CA LYS A 343 2.87 -18.98 -31.23
C LYS A 343 3.97 -18.59 -32.21
N GLY A 344 4.55 -17.40 -32.03
CA GLY A 344 5.69 -16.91 -32.77
C GLY A 344 6.89 -17.85 -32.63
N PHE A 345 7.25 -18.18 -31.40
CA PHE A 345 8.35 -19.09 -31.09
C PHE A 345 8.13 -20.48 -31.70
N LYS A 346 6.98 -21.12 -31.41
CA LYS A 346 6.63 -22.45 -31.92
C LYS A 346 6.70 -22.54 -33.45
N LYS A 347 6.36 -21.46 -34.18
CA LYS A 347 6.43 -21.41 -35.65
C LYS A 347 7.87 -21.36 -36.20
N VAL A 348 8.81 -20.83 -35.41
CA VAL A 348 10.19 -20.58 -35.85
C VAL A 348 11.15 -21.67 -35.34
N SER A 349 10.93 -22.23 -34.14
CA SER A 349 11.68 -23.40 -33.65
C SER A 349 11.50 -24.64 -34.55
N LEU A 350 10.31 -24.85 -35.10
CA LEU A 350 10.04 -25.88 -36.13
C LEU A 350 10.89 -25.75 -37.41
N LYS A 351 11.55 -24.60 -37.63
CA LYS A 351 12.40 -24.32 -38.80
C LYS A 351 13.88 -24.19 -38.49
N ILE A 352 14.21 -23.82 -37.25
CA ILE A 352 15.58 -23.59 -36.78
C ILE A 352 15.70 -24.31 -35.43
N LYS A 353 16.28 -25.51 -35.46
CA LYS A 353 16.41 -26.36 -34.27
C LYS A 353 17.22 -25.69 -33.15
N ASP A 354 18.25 -24.92 -33.50
CA ASP A 354 19.06 -24.17 -32.52
C ASP A 354 18.24 -23.15 -31.69
N LEU A 355 17.04 -22.73 -32.14
CA LEU A 355 16.17 -21.87 -31.33
C LEU A 355 15.51 -22.60 -30.16
N GLU A 356 15.54 -23.92 -30.09
CA GLU A 356 15.13 -24.67 -28.88
C GLU A 356 15.94 -24.20 -27.65
N LYS A 357 17.16 -23.68 -27.85
CA LYS A 357 17.97 -23.03 -26.81
C LYS A 357 17.29 -21.84 -26.12
N LEU A 358 16.33 -21.15 -26.76
CA LEU A 358 15.56 -20.03 -26.16
C LEU A 358 14.39 -20.49 -25.28
N GLY A 359 14.19 -21.81 -25.15
CA GLY A 359 13.16 -22.39 -24.30
C GLY A 359 13.16 -21.87 -22.87
N PRO A 360 14.31 -21.81 -22.16
CA PRO A 360 14.38 -21.31 -20.78
C PRO A 360 13.99 -19.83 -20.62
N GLU A 361 14.40 -18.95 -21.52
CA GLU A 361 14.13 -17.50 -21.47
C GLU A 361 12.65 -17.24 -21.73
N LEU A 362 12.05 -17.94 -22.70
CA LEU A 362 10.62 -17.86 -22.98
C LEU A 362 9.79 -18.48 -21.86
N GLN A 363 10.20 -19.63 -21.32
CA GLN A 363 9.55 -20.24 -20.16
C GLN A 363 9.64 -19.33 -18.94
N THR A 364 10.72 -18.57 -18.78
CA THR A 364 10.83 -17.51 -17.77
C THR A 364 9.73 -16.48 -17.99
N ILE A 365 9.60 -15.89 -19.19
CA ILE A 365 8.53 -14.91 -19.50
C ILE A 365 7.13 -15.49 -19.23
N PHE A 366 6.87 -16.75 -19.59
CA PHE A 366 5.57 -17.39 -19.34
C PHE A 366 5.32 -17.66 -17.85
N ASN A 367 6.37 -17.95 -17.08
CA ASN A 367 6.33 -18.15 -15.63
C ASN A 367 6.32 -16.85 -14.80
N LEU A 368 6.58 -15.69 -15.42
CA LEU A 368 6.51 -14.39 -14.72
C LEU A 368 5.09 -13.98 -14.29
N LYS A 369 4.06 -14.72 -14.73
CA LYS A 369 2.68 -14.50 -14.28
C LYS A 369 2.60 -14.74 -12.76
N ARG A 370 2.38 -13.67 -12.00
CA ARG A 370 2.05 -13.72 -10.57
C ARG A 370 0.58 -13.36 -10.40
N GLU A 371 -0.22 -14.32 -9.95
CA GLU A 371 -1.68 -14.19 -9.82
C GLU A 371 -2.35 -13.71 -11.13
N ASN A 372 -2.60 -12.40 -11.25
CA ASN A 372 -3.28 -11.75 -12.38
C ASN A 372 -2.46 -10.58 -12.98
N TRP A 373 -1.14 -10.48 -12.70
CA TRP A 373 -0.28 -9.39 -13.17
C TRP A 373 1.19 -9.79 -13.33
N PHE A 374 1.98 -8.87 -13.91
CA PHE A 374 3.40 -9.03 -14.22
C PHE A 374 4.19 -7.84 -13.66
N SER A 375 5.31 -8.10 -12.97
CA SER A 375 6.25 -7.04 -12.55
C SER A 375 6.97 -6.47 -13.77
N LEU A 376 7.00 -5.14 -13.88
CA LEU A 376 7.61 -4.45 -15.03
C LEU A 376 9.11 -4.75 -15.12
N ALA A 377 9.85 -4.59 -14.02
CA ALA A 377 11.28 -4.86 -13.99
C ALA A 377 11.62 -6.32 -14.32
N GLN A 378 10.78 -7.27 -13.88
CA GLN A 378 10.99 -8.70 -14.19
C GLN A 378 10.74 -9.01 -15.67
N ILE A 379 9.68 -8.44 -16.27
CA ILE A 379 9.36 -8.72 -17.67
C ILE A 379 10.31 -8.01 -18.64
N GLU A 380 10.77 -6.80 -18.31
CA GLU A 380 11.82 -6.09 -19.06
C GLU A 380 13.13 -6.89 -19.03
N GLY A 381 13.63 -7.27 -17.84
CA GLY A 381 14.85 -8.06 -17.70
C GLY A 381 14.79 -9.45 -18.34
N ALA A 382 13.61 -10.07 -18.43
CA ALA A 382 13.43 -11.33 -19.15
C ALA A 382 13.42 -11.15 -20.68
N ILE A 383 12.90 -10.01 -21.18
CA ILE A 383 12.96 -9.65 -22.60
C ILE A 383 14.39 -9.27 -23.02
N ASP A 384 15.14 -8.58 -22.16
CA ASP A 384 16.56 -8.29 -22.40
C ASP A 384 17.38 -9.57 -22.55
N LYS A 385 17.25 -10.52 -21.61
CA LYS A 385 17.88 -11.84 -21.71
C LYS A 385 17.46 -12.60 -22.98
N LEU A 386 16.17 -12.60 -23.34
CA LEU A 386 15.70 -13.20 -24.58
C LEU A 386 16.33 -12.56 -25.83
N LYS A 387 16.50 -11.23 -25.85
CA LYS A 387 17.17 -10.52 -26.95
C LYS A 387 18.67 -10.83 -27.01
N GLU A 388 19.33 -11.00 -25.87
CA GLU A 388 20.74 -11.39 -25.78
C GLU A 388 20.97 -12.81 -26.30
N GLU A 389 20.21 -13.80 -25.82
CA GLU A 389 20.33 -15.18 -26.29
C GLU A 389 19.96 -15.32 -27.79
N LEU A 390 18.96 -14.58 -28.27
CA LEU A 390 18.63 -14.55 -29.70
C LEU A 390 19.80 -14.00 -30.55
N ARG A 391 20.58 -13.04 -30.04
CA ARG A 391 21.80 -12.55 -30.70
C ARG A 391 22.93 -13.57 -30.64
N LYS A 392 23.13 -14.27 -29.51
CA LYS A 392 24.15 -15.33 -29.39
C LYS A 392 23.89 -16.47 -30.38
N ILE A 393 22.65 -16.92 -30.52
CA ILE A 393 22.27 -17.96 -31.49
C ILE A 393 22.52 -17.50 -32.94
N GLU A 394 22.25 -16.23 -33.26
CA GLU A 394 22.57 -15.67 -34.58
C GLU A 394 24.08 -15.62 -34.84
N LEU A 395 24.89 -15.21 -33.86
CA LEU A 395 26.35 -15.19 -33.97
C LEU A 395 26.92 -16.61 -34.09
N GLU A 396 26.53 -17.55 -33.24
CA GLU A 396 26.94 -18.96 -33.33
C GLU A 396 26.60 -19.56 -34.70
N PHE A 397 25.42 -19.26 -35.24
CA PHE A 397 25.01 -19.75 -36.56
C PHE A 397 25.86 -19.13 -37.66
N LEU A 398 26.10 -17.80 -37.62
CA LEU A 398 26.95 -17.13 -38.60
C LEU A 398 28.38 -17.66 -38.54
N GLU A 399 29.03 -17.75 -37.37
CA GLU A 399 30.40 -18.27 -37.23
C GLU A 399 30.58 -19.70 -37.75
N LYS A 400 29.59 -20.58 -37.50
CA LYS A 400 29.60 -21.97 -38.02
C LYS A 400 29.54 -22.02 -39.55
N ASN A 401 28.82 -21.09 -40.17
CA ASN A 401 28.65 -21.03 -41.63
C ASN A 401 29.73 -20.18 -42.32
N ASP A 402 30.32 -19.18 -41.64
CA ASP A 402 31.44 -18.35 -42.12
C ASP A 402 32.72 -19.18 -42.32
N LYS A 403 33.00 -20.13 -41.43
CA LYS A 403 34.13 -21.07 -41.57
C LYS A 403 34.01 -22.03 -42.76
N PHE A 404 32.88 -22.04 -43.46
CA PHE A 404 32.59 -22.91 -44.62
C PHE A 404 32.73 -22.21 -45.99
N TYR A 405 33.15 -20.93 -46.02
CA TYR A 405 33.13 -20.07 -47.22
C TYR A 405 34.10 -20.46 -48.35
N SER A 406 34.99 -21.43 -48.17
CA SER A 406 36.02 -21.76 -49.16
C SER A 406 35.60 -22.71 -50.28
N TYR A 407 34.46 -23.42 -50.18
CA TYR A 407 34.12 -24.49 -51.15
C TYR A 407 32.69 -24.51 -51.72
N PHE A 408 31.67 -23.90 -51.08
CA PHE A 408 30.28 -23.94 -51.58
C PHE A 408 29.55 -22.60 -51.37
N TYR A 409 29.48 -21.76 -52.41
CA TYR A 409 28.96 -20.39 -52.32
C TYR A 409 27.43 -20.28 -52.31
N GLU A 410 26.73 -20.85 -53.30
CA GLU A 410 25.29 -20.58 -53.50
C GLU A 410 24.40 -21.25 -52.46
N GLU A 411 24.66 -22.53 -52.15
CA GLU A 411 23.80 -23.31 -51.25
C GLU A 411 23.81 -22.76 -49.82
N ASN A 412 24.96 -22.29 -49.35
CA ASN A 412 25.12 -21.70 -48.01
C ASN A 412 24.53 -20.29 -47.91
N TYR A 413 24.60 -19.48 -48.98
CA TYR A 413 23.93 -18.17 -49.02
C TYR A 413 22.42 -18.31 -48.81
N SER A 414 21.79 -19.29 -49.45
CA SER A 414 20.34 -19.57 -49.29
C SER A 414 19.97 -19.97 -47.85
N LYS A 415 20.80 -20.79 -47.19
CA LYS A 415 20.62 -21.21 -45.79
C LYS A 415 20.72 -20.03 -44.83
N ILE A 416 21.73 -19.17 -44.98
CA ILE A 416 21.90 -17.94 -44.17
C ILE A 416 20.73 -16.98 -44.39
N GLN A 417 20.30 -16.78 -45.63
CA GLN A 417 19.17 -15.90 -45.96
C GLN A 417 17.85 -16.40 -45.35
N ASN A 418 17.58 -17.71 -45.41
CA ASN A 418 16.40 -18.31 -44.77
C ASN A 418 16.48 -18.26 -43.24
N PHE A 419 17.66 -18.50 -42.65
CA PHE A 419 17.87 -18.37 -41.21
C PHE A 419 17.57 -16.93 -40.75
N ARG A 420 18.24 -15.92 -41.34
CA ARG A 420 18.02 -14.49 -41.04
C ARG A 420 16.55 -14.09 -41.19
N LYS A 421 15.89 -14.49 -42.28
CA LYS A 421 14.46 -14.22 -42.51
C LYS A 421 13.54 -14.74 -41.39
N ASN A 422 13.84 -15.91 -40.82
CA ASN A 422 13.07 -16.50 -39.74
C ASN A 422 13.44 -15.90 -38.36
N ILE A 423 14.72 -15.61 -38.11
CA ILE A 423 15.19 -14.85 -36.92
C ILE A 423 14.57 -13.45 -36.88
N ASP A 424 14.62 -12.70 -37.98
CA ASP A 424 14.03 -11.36 -38.06
C ASP A 424 12.50 -11.37 -37.92
N ALA A 425 11.84 -12.43 -38.37
CA ALA A 425 10.41 -12.62 -38.12
C ALA A 425 10.12 -12.78 -36.63
N PHE A 426 10.94 -13.53 -35.88
CA PHE A 426 10.81 -13.68 -34.43
C PHE A 426 11.20 -12.40 -33.68
N ARG A 427 12.31 -11.76 -34.05
CA ARG A 427 12.78 -10.46 -33.54
C ARG A 427 11.69 -9.38 -33.64
N LYS A 428 10.94 -9.34 -34.75
CA LYS A 428 9.77 -8.44 -34.93
C LYS A 428 8.60 -8.77 -33.99
N ILE A 429 8.45 -10.01 -33.52
CA ILE A 429 7.44 -10.39 -32.52
C ILE A 429 7.90 -9.97 -31.12
N VAL A 430 9.17 -10.23 -30.76
CA VAL A 430 9.77 -9.78 -29.49
C VAL A 430 9.69 -8.25 -29.37
N TYR A 431 10.07 -7.50 -30.40
CA TYR A 431 9.97 -6.05 -30.42
C TYR A 431 8.52 -5.55 -30.27
N ARG A 432 7.53 -6.19 -30.91
CA ARG A 432 6.11 -5.83 -30.72
C ARG A 432 5.65 -6.06 -29.28
N PHE A 433 6.12 -7.13 -28.64
CA PHE A 433 5.81 -7.44 -27.25
C PHE A 433 6.43 -6.41 -26.29
N GLU A 434 7.68 -6.01 -26.51
CA GLU A 434 8.35 -4.92 -25.80
C GLU A 434 7.61 -3.58 -25.96
N GLN A 435 7.29 -3.16 -27.19
CA GLN A 435 6.51 -1.95 -27.45
C GLN A 435 5.11 -2.00 -26.80
N LYS A 436 4.51 -3.19 -26.69
CA LYS A 436 3.25 -3.39 -25.98
C LYS A 436 3.40 -3.21 -24.48
N ILE A 437 4.48 -3.68 -23.87
CA ILE A 437 4.79 -3.45 -22.45
C ILE A 437 5.02 -1.95 -22.18
N LEU A 438 5.83 -1.29 -23.01
CA LEU A 438 6.09 0.15 -22.93
C LEU A 438 4.82 1.00 -23.08
N SER A 439 3.84 0.57 -23.87
CA SER A 439 2.57 1.29 -24.08
C SER A 439 1.38 0.85 -23.20
N SER A 440 1.48 -0.27 -22.47
CA SER A 440 0.38 -0.74 -21.62
C SER A 440 0.24 0.10 -20.34
N PRO A 441 -0.97 0.27 -19.79
CA PRO A 441 -1.16 0.96 -18.50
C PRO A 441 -0.36 0.29 -17.37
N LYS A 442 0.39 1.09 -16.62
CA LYS A 442 1.08 0.65 -15.40
C LYS A 442 0.19 0.93 -14.20
N PHE A 443 0.30 0.09 -13.18
CA PHE A 443 -0.21 0.38 -11.85
C PHE A 443 0.91 0.17 -10.82
N GLU A 444 0.71 0.73 -9.64
CA GLU A 444 1.67 0.72 -8.54
C GLU A 444 1.16 -0.32 -7.53
N PRO A 445 1.86 -1.45 -7.31
CA PRO A 445 1.29 -2.61 -6.61
C PRO A 445 1.45 -2.54 -5.08
N ALA A 446 2.11 -1.52 -4.53
CA ALA A 446 2.43 -1.39 -3.11
C ALA A 446 2.17 0.02 -2.58
N PHE A 447 1.87 0.09 -1.29
CA PHE A 447 1.95 1.28 -0.45
C PHE A 447 2.81 0.93 0.77
N VAL A 448 3.67 1.83 1.22
CA VAL A 448 4.60 1.59 2.34
C VAL A 448 4.29 2.53 3.50
N SER A 449 4.14 1.97 4.70
CA SER A 449 4.11 2.73 5.95
C SER A 449 5.32 2.39 6.81
N PHE A 450 6.09 3.41 7.17
CA PHE A 450 7.24 3.30 8.06
C PHE A 450 6.80 3.45 9.52
N LEU A 451 7.12 2.48 10.38
CA LEU A 451 6.99 2.59 11.84
C LEU A 451 8.23 3.27 12.42
N SER A 452 8.03 4.34 13.17
CA SER A 452 9.08 5.06 13.90
C SER A 452 8.61 5.37 15.33
N ARG A 453 9.24 6.32 16.03
CA ARG A 453 8.87 6.71 17.39
C ARG A 453 8.87 8.23 17.54
N ILE A 454 8.00 8.77 18.38
CA ILE A 454 8.15 10.13 18.90
C ILE A 454 9.25 10.09 19.96
N HIS A 455 10.50 10.19 19.50
CA HIS A 455 11.72 10.06 20.30
C HIS A 455 12.80 11.01 19.76
N GLU A 456 13.79 11.39 20.58
CA GLU A 456 14.80 12.44 20.29
C GLU A 456 15.52 12.28 18.95
N LEU A 457 15.81 11.03 18.56
CA LEU A 457 16.50 10.70 17.31
C LEU A 457 15.56 10.43 16.13
N ASP A 458 14.28 10.18 16.41
CA ASP A 458 13.31 9.59 15.48
C ASP A 458 12.23 10.57 15.01
N ALA A 459 11.78 11.50 15.86
CA ALA A 459 10.69 12.43 15.55
C ALA A 459 11.00 13.34 14.34
N ILE A 460 12.26 13.71 14.15
CA ILE A 460 12.72 14.47 12.97
C ILE A 460 12.57 13.68 11.66
N ASN A 461 12.71 12.35 11.72
CA ASN A 461 12.50 11.48 10.55
C ASN A 461 11.02 11.37 10.21
N ILE A 462 10.15 11.32 11.24
CA ILE A 462 8.69 11.36 11.07
C ILE A 462 8.28 12.63 10.29
N ALA A 463 8.72 13.80 10.76
CA ALA A 463 8.45 15.07 10.09
C ALA A 463 8.95 15.06 8.63
N ARG A 464 10.24 14.76 8.41
CA ARG A 464 10.87 14.86 7.08
C ARG A 464 10.30 13.88 6.06
N VAL A 465 10.06 12.62 6.42
CA VAL A 465 9.50 11.64 5.47
C VAL A 465 8.04 11.95 5.14
N ASN A 466 7.24 12.42 6.11
CA ASN A 466 5.87 12.87 5.84
C ASN A 466 5.81 14.14 4.97
N ASP A 467 6.83 14.98 5.02
CA ASP A 467 7.01 16.11 4.11
C ASP A 467 7.67 15.72 2.79
N LEU A 468 7.95 14.44 2.51
CA LEU A 468 8.67 13.96 1.32
C LEU A 468 10.04 14.63 1.14
N LEU A 469 10.84 14.66 2.21
CA LEU A 469 12.24 15.09 2.26
C LEU A 469 13.15 13.93 2.70
N ASP A 470 14.40 13.91 2.25
CA ASP A 470 15.36 12.87 2.67
C ASP A 470 15.65 13.01 4.19
N PRO A 471 15.34 11.99 5.02
CA PRO A 471 15.54 12.04 6.47
C PRO A 471 17.01 12.01 6.90
N PHE A 472 17.94 11.59 6.03
CA PHE A 472 19.34 11.42 6.35
C PHE A 472 20.23 12.63 6.02
N PHE A 473 19.63 13.73 5.57
CA PHE A 473 20.30 15.00 5.24
C PHE A 473 21.40 14.86 4.16
N GLY A 474 21.36 13.78 3.37
CA GLY A 474 22.26 13.59 2.25
C GLY A 474 21.69 14.18 0.96
N GLU A 475 22.51 14.93 0.22
CA GLU A 475 22.19 15.33 -1.15
C GLU A 475 22.41 14.13 -2.08
N ASN A 476 21.44 13.22 -2.16
CA ASN A 476 21.46 12.11 -3.10
C ASN A 476 20.38 12.30 -4.19
N PRO A 477 20.73 12.82 -5.38
CA PRO A 477 19.79 13.08 -6.46
C PRO A 477 18.97 11.86 -6.92
N LYS A 478 19.45 10.63 -6.65
CA LYS A 478 18.70 9.39 -6.94
C LYS A 478 17.62 9.12 -5.89
N VAL A 479 17.92 9.32 -4.60
CA VAL A 479 16.95 9.17 -3.51
C VAL A 479 15.88 10.25 -3.62
N GLU A 480 16.27 11.52 -3.85
CA GLU A 480 15.30 12.57 -4.14
C GLU A 480 14.40 12.25 -5.35
N LYS A 481 14.95 11.59 -6.38
CA LYS A 481 14.16 11.18 -7.54
C LYS A 481 13.13 10.11 -7.15
N LEU A 482 13.55 9.09 -6.40
CA LEU A 482 12.62 8.08 -5.86
C LEU A 482 11.53 8.74 -5.01
N ILE A 483 11.87 9.66 -4.10
CA ILE A 483 10.91 10.39 -3.27
C ILE A 483 9.89 11.17 -4.13
N ARG A 484 10.32 11.81 -5.23
CA ARG A 484 9.41 12.46 -6.19
C ARG A 484 8.54 11.45 -6.95
N ASP A 485 9.11 10.34 -7.39
CA ASP A 485 8.45 9.36 -8.27
C ASP A 485 7.47 8.42 -7.50
N CYS A 486 7.71 8.18 -6.20
CA CYS A 486 6.91 7.24 -5.39
C CYS A 486 6.42 7.75 -4.03
N GLY A 487 6.77 8.97 -3.61
CA GLY A 487 6.42 9.49 -2.28
C GLY A 487 4.93 9.49 -1.97
N HIS A 488 4.07 9.57 -3.00
CA HIS A 488 2.61 9.45 -2.85
C HIS A 488 2.12 8.05 -2.41
N ASN A 489 2.99 7.03 -2.43
CA ASN A 489 2.76 5.68 -1.92
C ASN A 489 3.54 5.40 -0.62
N THR A 490 4.01 6.44 0.08
CA THR A 490 4.80 6.30 1.32
C THR A 490 4.26 7.19 2.44
N THR A 491 4.38 6.74 3.68
CA THR A 491 4.10 7.55 4.88
C THR A 491 4.94 7.05 6.05
N ILE A 492 5.04 7.84 7.12
CA ILE A 492 5.69 7.43 8.38
C ILE A 492 4.80 7.77 9.57
N THR A 493 4.79 6.88 10.56
CA THR A 493 3.87 6.90 11.71
C THR A 493 4.60 6.42 12.97
N PRO A 494 4.28 6.96 14.16
CA PRO A 494 4.73 6.40 15.43
C PRO A 494 3.85 5.26 15.96
N ASN A 495 2.74 4.90 15.30
CA ASN A 495 1.71 4.02 15.85
C ASN A 495 1.72 2.62 15.22
N SER A 496 1.88 1.58 16.05
CA SER A 496 1.89 0.18 15.61
C SER A 496 0.51 -0.35 15.18
N VAL A 497 -0.59 0.41 15.34
CA VAL A 497 -1.92 0.05 14.81
C VAL A 497 -1.93 -0.29 13.32
N TRP A 498 -0.99 0.27 12.54
CA TRP A 498 -0.82 -0.06 11.12
C TRP A 498 -0.55 -1.55 10.88
N LEU A 499 0.03 -2.27 11.85
CA LEU A 499 0.24 -3.73 11.79
C LEU A 499 -1.07 -4.53 11.81
N GLN A 500 -2.19 -3.96 12.29
CA GLN A 500 -3.52 -4.55 12.14
C GLN A 500 -3.93 -4.66 10.64
N TYR A 501 -3.41 -3.76 9.80
CA TYR A 501 -3.81 -3.60 8.42
C TYR A 501 -2.74 -3.99 7.39
N ALA A 502 -1.50 -4.27 7.82
CA ALA A 502 -0.43 -4.76 6.96
C ALA A 502 -0.81 -6.07 6.23
N GLN A 503 -0.52 -6.16 4.93
CA GLN A 503 -0.39 -7.46 4.24
C GLN A 503 1.04 -8.00 4.36
N ASP A 504 2.04 -7.12 4.48
CA ASP A 504 3.44 -7.47 4.68
C ASP A 504 4.01 -6.64 5.83
N TRP A 505 4.47 -7.28 6.90
CA TRP A 505 5.25 -6.63 7.95
C TRP A 505 6.73 -6.95 7.71
N VAL A 506 7.59 -5.95 7.57
CA VAL A 506 9.03 -6.14 7.35
C VAL A 506 9.84 -5.56 8.51
N GLU A 507 10.63 -6.40 9.17
CA GLU A 507 11.61 -5.99 10.18
C GLU A 507 13.03 -6.27 9.66
N ALA A 508 13.85 -5.23 9.58
CA ALA A 508 15.24 -5.31 9.16
C ALA A 508 16.15 -5.35 10.39
N LEU A 509 16.56 -6.56 10.77
CA LEU A 509 17.29 -6.85 12.00
C LEU A 509 18.76 -6.35 12.09
N PRO A 510 19.47 -5.95 11.00
CA PRO A 510 20.81 -5.37 11.14
C PRO A 510 20.90 -4.11 12.01
N ALA A 511 19.77 -3.50 12.39
CA ALA A 511 19.70 -2.42 13.37
C ALA A 511 20.02 -2.85 14.82
N PHE A 512 20.07 -4.15 15.12
CA PHE A 512 20.22 -4.69 16.47
C PHE A 512 21.46 -5.59 16.64
N ALA A 513 22.46 -5.46 15.76
CA ALA A 513 23.68 -6.26 15.78
C ALA A 513 24.95 -5.38 15.79
N HIS A 514 25.73 -5.48 16.86
CA HIS A 514 27.05 -4.86 16.99
C HIS A 514 28.12 -5.84 16.53
N TYR A 515 28.96 -5.43 15.57
CA TYR A 515 30.02 -6.27 15.02
C TYR A 515 31.39 -5.82 15.56
N PHE A 516 32.02 -6.68 16.35
CA PHE A 516 33.38 -6.50 16.83
C PHE A 516 34.35 -7.26 15.93
N ILE A 517 35.24 -6.54 15.26
CA ILE A 517 36.30 -7.12 14.44
C ILE A 517 37.56 -7.20 15.30
N ILE A 518 37.95 -8.41 15.67
CA ILE A 518 39.13 -8.71 16.48
C ILE A 518 40.25 -9.20 15.54
N PRO A 519 41.35 -8.45 15.35
CA PRO A 519 42.50 -8.91 14.57
C PRO A 519 43.12 -10.15 15.21
N LYS A 520 43.55 -11.11 14.38
CA LYS A 520 44.33 -12.29 14.78
C LYS A 520 45.53 -12.48 13.87
N ASP A 521 46.54 -13.21 14.32
CA ASP A 521 47.79 -13.46 13.57
C ASP A 521 47.59 -14.02 12.16
N LYS A 522 46.42 -14.62 11.88
CA LYS A 522 45.97 -15.02 10.55
C LYS A 522 44.54 -14.54 10.26
N GLY A 523 44.36 -13.22 10.20
CA GLY A 523 43.15 -12.58 9.69
C GLY A 523 42.37 -11.83 10.76
N TYR A 524 41.05 -12.01 10.79
CA TYR A 524 40.16 -11.35 11.74
C TYR A 524 39.05 -12.30 12.17
N GLU A 525 38.66 -12.20 13.44
CA GLU A 525 37.46 -12.82 13.99
C GLU A 525 36.38 -11.74 14.08
N VAL A 526 35.16 -12.04 13.60
CA VAL A 526 34.01 -11.15 13.73
C VAL A 526 33.06 -11.71 14.76
N ILE A 527 32.86 -11.00 15.86
CA ILE A 527 31.86 -11.33 16.87
C ILE A 527 30.64 -10.43 16.64
N ALA A 528 29.48 -11.04 16.40
CA ALA A 528 28.19 -10.34 16.31
C ALA A 528 27.45 -10.43 17.64
N LEU A 529 27.33 -9.31 18.36
CA LEU A 529 26.48 -9.19 19.55
C LEU A 529 25.11 -8.67 19.14
N THR A 530 24.06 -9.49 19.33
CA THR A 530 22.68 -9.16 18.93
C THR A 530 21.85 -8.79 20.16
N GLU A 531 21.16 -7.65 20.11
CA GLU A 531 20.21 -7.19 21.13
C GLU A 531 18.87 -7.95 21.02
N ARG A 532 18.90 -9.27 21.26
CA ARG A 532 17.72 -10.15 21.14
C ARG A 532 16.54 -9.73 22.01
N GLU A 533 16.81 -9.21 23.21
CA GLU A 533 15.80 -8.71 24.15
C GLU A 533 14.96 -7.59 23.51
N VAL A 534 15.59 -6.70 22.75
CA VAL A 534 14.90 -5.61 22.04
C VAL A 534 14.04 -6.16 20.89
N LEU A 535 14.51 -7.20 20.19
CA LEU A 535 13.71 -7.90 19.18
C LEU A 535 12.48 -8.57 19.78
N GLU A 536 12.65 -9.30 20.88
CA GLU A 536 11.56 -9.96 21.60
C GLU A 536 10.50 -8.93 22.03
N ILE A 537 10.93 -7.81 22.64
CA ILE A 537 10.05 -6.70 23.02
C ILE A 537 9.30 -6.16 21.80
N ILE A 538 9.97 -5.94 20.66
CA ILE A 538 9.33 -5.45 19.43
C ILE A 538 8.25 -6.41 18.93
N TYR A 539 8.53 -7.70 18.86
CA TYR A 539 7.55 -8.68 18.38
C TYR A 539 6.39 -8.87 19.38
N LYS A 540 6.67 -9.00 20.68
CA LYS A 540 5.63 -9.17 21.71
C LYS A 540 4.74 -7.94 21.85
N THR A 541 5.29 -6.72 21.84
CA THR A 541 4.48 -5.47 21.88
C THR A 541 3.69 -5.18 20.60
N SER A 542 4.00 -5.87 19.51
CA SER A 542 3.27 -5.77 18.24
C SER A 542 2.24 -6.89 18.04
N ALA A 543 2.26 -7.91 18.90
CA ALA A 543 1.50 -9.15 18.73
C ALA A 543 -0.01 -8.93 18.71
N ASP A 544 -0.56 -8.08 19.58
CA ASP A 544 -2.00 -7.76 19.65
C ASP A 544 -2.54 -7.21 18.32
N TRP A 545 -1.77 -6.33 17.66
CA TRP A 545 -2.13 -5.79 16.35
C TRP A 545 -2.06 -6.87 15.28
N TRP A 546 -1.09 -7.78 15.36
CA TRP A 546 -0.98 -8.92 14.46
C TRP A 546 -2.08 -9.97 14.68
N ALA A 547 -2.54 -10.16 15.92
CA ALA A 547 -3.71 -10.99 16.22
C ALA A 547 -4.98 -10.40 15.59
N LYS A 548 -5.24 -9.10 15.79
CA LYS A 548 -6.35 -8.37 15.15
C LYS A 548 -6.27 -8.39 13.61
N ASN A 549 -5.06 -8.43 13.04
CA ASN A 549 -4.82 -8.60 11.60
C ASN A 549 -5.34 -9.97 11.13
N ILE A 550 -4.90 -11.05 11.79
CA ILE A 550 -5.32 -12.42 11.48
C ILE A 550 -6.84 -12.59 11.68
N GLU A 551 -7.43 -11.99 12.70
CA GLU A 551 -8.89 -11.97 12.92
C GLU A 551 -9.65 -11.33 11.76
N ASP A 552 -9.23 -10.15 11.27
CA ASP A 552 -9.86 -9.49 10.11
C ASP A 552 -9.76 -10.36 8.84
N VAL A 553 -8.66 -11.08 8.65
CA VAL A 553 -8.49 -12.04 7.54
C VAL A 553 -9.48 -13.20 7.68
N MET A 554 -9.53 -13.85 8.86
CA MET A 554 -10.45 -14.97 9.14
C MET A 554 -11.92 -14.56 8.97
N MET A 555 -12.27 -13.37 9.43
CA MET A 555 -13.58 -12.74 9.30
C MET A 555 -13.95 -12.53 7.82
N ARG A 556 -13.05 -11.95 7.01
CA ARG A 556 -13.25 -11.74 5.56
C ARG A 556 -13.29 -13.03 4.76
N GLU A 557 -12.52 -14.05 5.15
CA GLU A 557 -12.62 -15.39 4.57
C GLU A 557 -14.02 -15.98 4.77
N ASN A 558 -14.59 -15.87 5.98
CA ASN A 558 -15.96 -16.33 6.26
C ASN A 558 -16.98 -15.58 5.39
N VAL A 559 -16.83 -14.25 5.24
CA VAL A 559 -17.67 -13.42 4.35
C VAL A 559 -17.56 -13.86 2.89
N ASP A 560 -16.36 -14.16 2.37
CA ASP A 560 -16.21 -14.61 0.98
C ASP A 560 -16.88 -15.97 0.74
N ILE A 561 -16.76 -16.90 1.69
CA ILE A 561 -17.45 -18.19 1.64
C ILE A 561 -18.97 -17.98 1.65
N ALA A 562 -19.49 -17.09 2.51
CA ALA A 562 -20.92 -16.75 2.55
C ALA A 562 -21.40 -16.21 1.19
N ARG A 563 -20.69 -15.24 0.61
CA ARG A 563 -21.02 -14.68 -0.72
C ARG A 563 -21.04 -15.73 -1.82
N ARG A 564 -20.05 -16.62 -1.84
CA ARG A 564 -19.96 -17.70 -2.85
C ARG A 564 -21.11 -18.69 -2.72
N LEU A 565 -21.51 -19.05 -1.50
CA LEU A 565 -22.67 -19.92 -1.27
C LEU A 565 -23.99 -19.23 -1.71
N VAL A 566 -24.16 -17.95 -1.40
CA VAL A 566 -25.32 -17.16 -1.83
C VAL A 566 -25.38 -16.98 -3.36
N ALA A 567 -24.23 -16.76 -4.02
CA ALA A 567 -24.13 -16.69 -5.48
C ALA A 567 -24.37 -18.07 -6.14
N ALA A 568 -23.90 -19.15 -5.53
CA ALA A 568 -24.10 -20.52 -6.03
C ALA A 568 -25.59 -20.94 -6.03
N LYS A 569 -26.42 -20.45 -5.09
CA LYS A 569 -27.90 -20.60 -5.13
C LYS A 569 -28.52 -20.01 -6.41
N SER A 570 -27.86 -19.03 -7.02
CA SER A 570 -28.32 -18.32 -8.23
C SER A 570 -27.51 -18.70 -9.47
N ASN A 571 -26.92 -19.90 -9.48
CA ASN A 571 -26.10 -20.46 -10.56
C ASN A 571 -24.84 -19.65 -10.94
N LEU A 572 -24.41 -18.68 -10.11
CA LEU A 572 -23.13 -17.97 -10.26
C LEU A 572 -22.02 -18.70 -9.51
N LYS A 573 -21.72 -19.92 -9.95
CA LYS A 573 -20.59 -20.71 -9.45
C LYS A 573 -19.29 -20.28 -10.12
N ASP A 574 -18.20 -20.34 -9.37
CA ASP A 574 -16.82 -20.16 -9.84
C ASP A 574 -16.52 -18.84 -10.58
N GLU A 575 -17.32 -17.80 -10.33
CA GLU A 575 -17.09 -16.45 -10.83
C GLU A 575 -16.05 -15.67 -10.02
N ASN A 576 -15.44 -14.65 -10.65
CA ASN A 576 -14.56 -13.70 -9.98
C ASN A 576 -15.31 -12.98 -8.84
N GLU A 577 -14.66 -12.82 -7.70
CA GLU A 577 -15.13 -12.10 -6.51
C GLU A 577 -15.78 -10.75 -6.85
N GLU A 578 -15.19 -9.93 -7.72
CA GLU A 578 -15.77 -8.62 -8.09
C GLU A 578 -17.17 -8.74 -8.71
N LYS A 579 -17.42 -9.80 -9.51
CA LYS A 579 -18.75 -10.08 -10.06
C LYS A 579 -19.71 -10.57 -8.99
N ILE A 580 -19.21 -11.35 -8.02
CA ILE A 580 -19.99 -11.84 -6.89
C ILE A 580 -20.42 -10.67 -5.99
N ILE A 581 -19.51 -9.76 -5.63
CA ILE A 581 -19.81 -8.52 -4.90
C ILE A 581 -20.87 -7.71 -5.66
N ALA A 582 -20.67 -7.48 -6.97
CA ALA A 582 -21.62 -6.75 -7.80
C ALA A 582 -23.00 -7.44 -7.87
N PHE A 583 -23.05 -8.77 -7.87
CA PHE A 583 -24.29 -9.54 -7.78
C PHE A 583 -24.99 -9.37 -6.43
N ILE A 584 -24.26 -9.49 -5.31
CA ILE A 584 -24.82 -9.30 -3.96
C ILE A 584 -25.45 -7.91 -3.83
N LYS A 585 -24.70 -6.86 -4.20
CA LYS A 585 -25.17 -5.46 -4.18
C LYS A 585 -26.39 -5.25 -5.07
N LYS A 586 -26.35 -5.72 -6.32
CA LYS A 586 -27.45 -5.56 -7.28
C LYS A 586 -28.75 -6.21 -6.81
N ASN A 587 -28.67 -7.32 -6.07
CA ASN A 587 -29.83 -8.08 -5.62
C ASN A 587 -30.19 -7.83 -4.14
N LYS A 588 -29.55 -6.85 -3.49
CA LYS A 588 -29.78 -6.48 -2.07
C LYS A 588 -29.67 -7.66 -1.09
N LYS A 589 -28.66 -8.51 -1.31
CA LYS A 589 -28.44 -9.76 -0.55
C LYS A 589 -27.50 -9.61 0.64
N GLU A 590 -27.20 -8.38 1.07
CA GLU A 590 -26.19 -8.11 2.10
C GLU A 590 -26.54 -8.77 3.43
N LYS A 591 -27.82 -8.69 3.85
CA LYS A 591 -28.31 -9.36 5.06
C LYS A 591 -28.23 -10.89 4.97
N GLU A 592 -28.52 -11.49 3.80
CA GLU A 592 -28.40 -12.94 3.59
C GLU A 592 -26.95 -13.40 3.77
N VAL A 593 -25.99 -12.65 3.21
CA VAL A 593 -24.56 -12.93 3.35
C VAL A 593 -24.13 -12.77 4.80
N ALA A 594 -24.47 -11.65 5.45
CA ALA A 594 -24.10 -11.38 6.83
C ALA A 594 -24.59 -12.46 7.80
N SER A 595 -25.86 -12.88 7.70
CA SER A 595 -26.41 -13.98 8.50
C SER A 595 -25.70 -15.32 8.23
N LEU A 596 -25.41 -15.63 6.97
CA LEU A 596 -24.70 -16.86 6.61
C LEU A 596 -23.23 -16.85 7.09
N THR A 597 -22.59 -15.68 7.18
CA THR A 597 -21.24 -15.54 7.73
C THR A 597 -21.18 -15.98 9.19
N VAL A 598 -22.18 -15.64 10.02
CA VAL A 598 -22.24 -16.09 11.42
C VAL A 598 -22.32 -17.63 11.50
N PHE A 599 -23.15 -18.24 10.65
CA PHE A 599 -23.24 -19.71 10.60
C PHE A 599 -21.92 -20.37 10.15
N ILE A 600 -21.16 -19.73 9.26
CA ILE A 600 -19.83 -20.19 8.85
C ILE A 600 -18.81 -20.04 9.98
N GLU A 601 -18.84 -18.93 10.74
CA GLU A 601 -18.03 -18.71 11.95
C GLU A 601 -18.28 -19.83 12.98
N GLU A 602 -19.54 -20.08 13.33
CA GLU A 602 -19.91 -21.18 14.25
C GLU A 602 -19.48 -22.56 13.73
N CYS A 603 -19.67 -22.83 12.42
CA CYS A 603 -19.24 -24.08 11.81
C CYS A 603 -17.72 -24.25 11.87
N ALA A 604 -16.96 -23.16 11.71
CA ALA A 604 -15.51 -23.19 11.78
C ALA A 604 -15.02 -23.48 13.21
N GLN A 605 -15.61 -22.84 14.22
CA GLN A 605 -15.32 -23.10 15.64
C GLN A 605 -15.63 -24.55 16.01
N LYS A 606 -16.85 -25.02 15.74
CA LYS A 606 -17.31 -26.40 16.06
C LYS A 606 -16.50 -27.49 15.35
N ARG A 607 -15.84 -27.18 14.23
CA ARG A 607 -15.07 -28.12 13.39
C ARG A 607 -13.58 -27.80 13.30
N ALA A 608 -13.03 -27.03 14.26
CA ALA A 608 -11.63 -26.59 14.27
C ALA A 608 -10.62 -27.77 14.10
N LYS A 609 -10.87 -28.92 14.73
CA LYS A 609 -10.06 -30.14 14.59
C LYS A 609 -10.06 -30.71 13.16
N GLU A 610 -11.20 -30.67 12.47
CA GLU A 610 -11.29 -31.11 11.07
C GLU A 610 -10.59 -30.13 10.11
N ILE A 611 -10.72 -28.82 10.37
CA ILE A 611 -10.02 -27.77 9.62
C ILE A 611 -8.51 -27.95 9.77
N SER A 612 -8.00 -28.12 10.99
CA SER A 612 -6.59 -28.42 11.26
C SER A 612 -6.11 -29.69 10.54
N SER A 613 -6.91 -30.77 10.52
CA SER A 613 -6.61 -32.00 9.77
C SER A 613 -6.64 -31.86 8.25
N LEU A 614 -7.27 -30.82 7.71
CA LEU A 614 -7.18 -30.45 6.29
C LEU A 614 -5.99 -29.53 6.02
N GLN A 615 -5.64 -28.65 6.96
CA GLN A 615 -4.45 -27.81 6.88
C GLN A 615 -3.15 -28.62 6.92
N SER A 616 -3.06 -29.65 7.77
CA SER A 616 -1.92 -30.59 7.77
C SER A 616 -1.80 -31.43 6.50
N LYS A 617 -2.82 -31.39 5.61
CA LYS A 617 -2.84 -32.00 4.28
C LYS A 617 -2.65 -30.96 3.15
N GLY A 618 -2.23 -29.73 3.49
CA GLY A 618 -1.89 -28.68 2.54
C GLY A 618 -3.06 -27.79 2.09
N SER A 619 -4.25 -27.87 2.70
CA SER A 619 -5.33 -26.91 2.43
C SER A 619 -5.13 -25.62 3.22
N SER A 620 -5.45 -24.45 2.65
CA SER A 620 -5.63 -23.24 3.45
C SER A 620 -6.84 -23.34 4.39
N ARG A 621 -6.91 -22.49 5.44
CA ARG A 621 -8.10 -22.35 6.29
C ARG A 621 -9.36 -22.09 5.44
N TYR A 622 -9.26 -21.13 4.52
CA TYR A 622 -10.31 -20.80 3.56
C TYR A 622 -10.81 -22.01 2.76
N GLU A 623 -9.90 -22.79 2.16
CA GLU A 623 -10.28 -23.98 1.38
C GLU A 623 -10.87 -25.08 2.24
N ALA A 624 -10.34 -25.29 3.45
CA ALA A 624 -10.86 -26.25 4.41
C ALA A 624 -12.30 -25.92 4.80
N ILE A 625 -12.58 -24.68 5.21
CA ILE A 625 -13.94 -24.24 5.55
C ILE A 625 -14.85 -24.31 4.33
N LEU A 626 -14.42 -23.81 3.16
CA LEU A 626 -15.21 -23.87 1.93
C LEU A 626 -15.58 -25.33 1.55
N LYS A 627 -14.65 -26.28 1.74
CA LYS A 627 -14.89 -27.72 1.53
C LYS A 627 -15.89 -28.29 2.53
N LEU A 628 -15.77 -27.95 3.81
CA LEU A 628 -16.67 -28.39 4.88
C LEU A 628 -18.08 -27.78 4.74
N CYS A 629 -18.18 -26.55 4.23
CA CYS A 629 -19.43 -25.82 4.04
C CYS A 629 -20.18 -26.17 2.74
N LYS A 630 -19.51 -26.68 1.70
CA LYS A 630 -20.14 -27.10 0.43
C LYS A 630 -21.27 -28.13 0.59
N ASN A 631 -21.22 -28.93 1.65
CA ASN A 631 -22.22 -29.97 1.95
C ASN A 631 -23.20 -29.58 3.07
N LEU A 632 -23.11 -28.37 3.63
CA LEU A 632 -24.10 -27.89 4.58
C LEU A 632 -25.44 -27.75 3.84
N LYS A 633 -26.42 -28.58 4.22
CA LYS A 633 -27.81 -28.30 3.87
C LYS A 633 -28.14 -26.94 4.48
N LEU A 634 -28.22 -25.92 3.64
CA LEU A 634 -28.65 -24.57 3.96
C LEU A 634 -30.14 -24.59 4.32
N LYS A 635 -30.49 -25.28 5.42
CA LYS A 635 -31.73 -25.06 6.14
C LYS A 635 -31.74 -23.59 6.50
N GLU A 636 -32.84 -22.92 6.17
CA GLU A 636 -33.01 -21.48 6.33
C GLU A 636 -32.68 -21.10 7.77
N SER A 637 -31.49 -20.51 7.95
CA SER A 637 -31.03 -20.04 9.26
C SER A 637 -31.95 -18.90 9.65
N LYS A 638 -32.77 -19.10 10.68
CA LYS A 638 -33.77 -18.11 11.14
C LYS A 638 -33.15 -16.72 11.19
N THR A 639 -33.60 -15.84 10.31
CA THR A 639 -32.98 -14.54 9.99
C THR A 639 -33.42 -13.41 10.93
N GLU A 640 -34.02 -13.74 12.08
CA GLU A 640 -34.63 -12.77 12.98
C GLU A 640 -33.67 -12.43 14.14
N ASN A 641 -33.22 -11.18 14.17
CA ASN A 641 -32.48 -10.52 15.27
C ASN A 641 -31.17 -11.18 15.75
N ASN A 642 -30.27 -11.58 14.84
CA ASN A 642 -28.90 -11.88 15.22
C ASN A 642 -28.00 -10.63 15.17
N LYS A 643 -27.74 -10.02 16.33
CA LYS A 643 -26.80 -8.87 16.49
C LYS A 643 -25.40 -9.13 15.92
N ARG A 644 -24.95 -10.40 15.87
CA ARG A 644 -23.66 -10.78 15.25
C ARG A 644 -23.67 -10.62 13.73
N ALA A 645 -24.83 -10.69 13.07
CA ALA A 645 -24.94 -10.43 11.64
C ALA A 645 -24.73 -8.94 11.31
N ASP A 646 -25.23 -8.03 12.16
CA ASP A 646 -25.06 -6.58 11.94
C ASP A 646 -23.58 -6.17 11.95
N PHE A 647 -22.75 -6.80 12.79
CA PHE A 647 -21.28 -6.65 12.79
C PHE A 647 -20.65 -6.99 11.43
N TYR A 648 -21.18 -7.97 10.69
CA TYR A 648 -20.64 -8.35 9.37
C TYR A 648 -21.06 -7.44 8.22
N LEU A 649 -22.16 -6.69 8.34
CA LEU A 649 -22.72 -5.88 7.24
C LEU A 649 -21.70 -4.93 6.56
N PRO A 650 -20.81 -4.20 7.27
CA PRO A 650 -19.82 -3.33 6.65
C PRO A 650 -18.81 -4.06 5.75
N TYR A 651 -18.58 -5.35 5.99
CA TYR A 651 -17.58 -6.17 5.30
C TYR A 651 -18.13 -6.91 4.09
N VAL A 652 -19.46 -7.09 3.99
CA VAL A 652 -20.10 -7.90 2.93
C VAL A 652 -19.71 -7.48 1.51
N LEU A 653 -19.57 -6.17 1.26
CA LEU A 653 -19.24 -5.65 -0.06
C LEU A 653 -17.73 -5.39 -0.27
N GLN A 654 -16.89 -5.63 0.74
CA GLN A 654 -15.44 -5.42 0.67
C GLN A 654 -14.73 -6.65 0.10
N LYS A 655 -13.56 -6.49 -0.52
CA LYS A 655 -12.76 -7.64 -0.99
C LYS A 655 -12.25 -8.50 0.19
N LYS A 656 -12.01 -9.78 -0.06
CA LYS A 656 -11.27 -10.69 0.81
C LYS A 656 -9.83 -10.19 0.93
N ARG A 657 -9.24 -10.36 2.11
CA ARG A 657 -7.84 -10.03 2.39
C ARG A 657 -6.96 -11.28 2.17
N PRO A 658 -5.75 -11.15 1.59
CA PRO A 658 -4.78 -12.25 1.59
C PRO A 658 -4.24 -12.51 3.01
N ILE A 659 -3.67 -13.69 3.23
CA ILE A 659 -2.97 -14.02 4.48
C ILE A 659 -1.79 -13.03 4.65
N PRO A 660 -1.61 -12.42 5.84
CA PRO A 660 -0.55 -11.47 6.11
C PRO A 660 0.77 -12.20 6.38
N THR A 661 1.89 -11.60 6.01
CA THR A 661 3.22 -12.21 6.13
C THR A 661 4.17 -11.33 6.94
N VAL A 662 4.89 -11.93 7.89
CA VAL A 662 6.05 -11.30 8.54
C VAL A 662 7.31 -11.67 7.76
N HIS A 663 8.08 -10.66 7.35
CA HIS A 663 9.33 -10.78 6.61
C HIS A 663 10.47 -10.33 7.51
N VAL A 664 11.36 -11.25 7.86
CA VAL A 664 12.51 -10.97 8.71
C VAL A 664 13.75 -10.85 7.82
N LEU A 665 14.21 -9.62 7.59
CA LEU A 665 15.45 -9.37 6.85
C LEU A 665 16.60 -9.36 7.86
N THR A 666 17.44 -10.39 7.82
CA THR A 666 18.48 -10.60 8.81
C THR A 666 19.75 -11.20 8.23
N THR A 667 20.88 -10.84 8.83
CA THR A 667 22.19 -11.47 8.64
C THR A 667 22.43 -12.61 9.64
N LEU A 668 21.50 -12.82 10.57
CA LEU A 668 21.52 -13.90 11.56
C LEU A 668 21.07 -15.23 10.94
N GLY A 669 21.43 -16.34 11.57
CA GLY A 669 21.11 -17.68 11.06
C GLY A 669 19.60 -17.97 10.99
N PRO A 670 19.17 -18.92 10.14
CA PRO A 670 17.74 -19.22 9.90
C PRO A 670 16.97 -19.62 11.17
N THR A 671 17.67 -20.14 12.19
CA THR A 671 17.14 -20.44 13.52
C THR A 671 16.51 -19.23 14.20
N GLU A 672 17.04 -18.01 13.99
CA GLU A 672 16.51 -16.79 14.63
C GLU A 672 15.07 -16.51 14.19
N THR A 673 14.80 -16.65 12.88
CA THR A 673 13.46 -16.48 12.30
C THR A 673 12.54 -17.66 12.61
N GLN A 674 13.03 -18.90 12.46
CA GLN A 674 12.19 -20.10 12.57
C GLN A 674 11.91 -20.56 14.00
N VAL A 675 12.76 -20.21 14.97
CA VAL A 675 12.59 -20.59 16.37
C VAL A 675 12.19 -19.38 17.19
N ASN A 676 13.00 -18.32 17.26
CA ASN A 676 12.77 -17.26 18.22
C ASN A 676 11.56 -16.39 17.84
N ILE A 677 11.57 -15.79 16.65
CA ILE A 677 10.53 -14.84 16.24
C ILE A 677 9.16 -15.51 16.08
N ALA A 678 9.13 -16.73 15.54
CA ALA A 678 7.92 -17.54 15.49
C ALA A 678 7.36 -17.81 16.90
N ASN A 679 8.18 -18.34 17.82
CA ASN A 679 7.75 -18.63 19.18
C ASN A 679 7.26 -17.36 19.91
N TRP A 680 7.96 -16.23 19.81
CA TRP A 680 7.57 -14.98 20.48
C TRP A 680 6.20 -14.47 20.02
N LEU A 681 5.93 -14.54 18.71
CA LEU A 681 4.62 -14.17 18.15
C LEU A 681 3.54 -15.19 18.52
N GLU A 682 3.83 -16.50 18.42
CA GLU A 682 2.87 -17.54 18.80
C GLU A 682 2.52 -17.50 20.29
N GLU A 683 3.50 -17.28 21.17
CA GLU A 683 3.32 -17.09 22.62
C GLU A 683 2.43 -15.87 22.89
N ALA A 684 2.80 -14.69 22.39
CA ALA A 684 2.08 -13.45 22.67
C ALA A 684 0.66 -13.44 22.07
N ILE A 685 0.48 -13.97 20.85
CA ILE A 685 -0.86 -14.12 20.24
C ILE A 685 -1.69 -15.15 21.00
N SER A 686 -1.09 -16.21 21.53
CA SER A 686 -1.80 -17.18 22.38
C SER A 686 -2.26 -16.55 23.69
N LEU A 687 -1.41 -15.75 24.34
CA LEU A 687 -1.76 -15.00 25.55
C LEU A 687 -2.90 -14.00 25.27
N TYR A 688 -2.81 -13.21 24.19
CA TYR A 688 -3.86 -12.29 23.75
C TYR A 688 -5.22 -13.00 23.51
N ASN A 689 -5.19 -14.19 22.91
CA ASN A 689 -6.41 -14.98 22.69
C ASN A 689 -6.99 -15.54 24.00
N ILE A 690 -6.13 -16.02 24.92
CA ILE A 690 -6.55 -16.50 26.25
C ILE A 690 -7.15 -15.34 27.07
N GLU A 691 -6.49 -14.18 27.09
CA GLU A 691 -6.95 -12.98 27.78
C GLU A 691 -8.39 -12.62 27.39
N ARG A 692 -8.70 -12.63 26.09
CA ARG A 692 -10.03 -12.28 25.57
C ARG A 692 -11.08 -13.38 25.75
N GLU A 693 -10.71 -14.66 25.62
CA GLU A 693 -11.63 -15.80 25.81
C GLU A 693 -12.11 -15.91 27.27
N TYR A 694 -11.24 -15.55 28.23
CA TYR A 694 -11.56 -15.57 29.67
C TYR A 694 -11.93 -14.20 30.26
N HIS A 695 -12.03 -13.15 29.43
CA HIS A 695 -12.38 -11.78 29.81
C HIS A 695 -11.44 -11.15 30.88
N LEU A 696 -10.14 -11.42 30.74
CA LEU A 696 -9.08 -11.00 31.66
C LEU A 696 -8.42 -9.67 31.26
N GLU A 697 -8.87 -9.00 30.18
CA GLU A 697 -8.16 -7.86 29.58
C GLU A 697 -7.87 -6.75 30.60
N LYS A 698 -8.85 -6.45 31.46
CA LYS A 698 -8.70 -5.45 32.51
C LYS A 698 -7.67 -5.86 33.57
N GLU A 699 -7.72 -7.12 34.04
CA GLU A 699 -6.79 -7.60 35.09
C GLU A 699 -5.35 -7.59 34.59
N VAL A 700 -5.12 -7.96 33.33
CA VAL A 700 -3.80 -7.91 32.69
C VAL A 700 -3.32 -6.47 32.56
N GLN A 701 -4.15 -5.54 32.06
CA GLN A 701 -3.79 -4.12 31.96
C GLN A 701 -3.54 -3.45 33.32
N ASP A 702 -4.31 -3.78 34.35
CA ASP A 702 -4.11 -3.27 35.71
C ASP A 702 -2.74 -3.76 36.26
N LYS A 703 -2.38 -5.04 36.07
CA LYS A 703 -1.07 -5.59 36.45
C LYS A 703 0.09 -5.00 35.64
N MET A 704 -0.07 -4.85 34.32
CA MET A 704 0.94 -4.19 33.47
C MET A 704 1.15 -2.73 33.86
N SER A 705 0.09 -2.04 34.28
CA SER A 705 0.16 -0.64 34.73
C SER A 705 0.82 -0.50 36.10
N PHE A 706 0.72 -1.52 36.96
CA PHE A 706 1.48 -1.62 38.20
C PHE A 706 2.99 -1.77 37.92
N TYR A 707 3.39 -2.79 37.14
CA TYR A 707 4.80 -3.05 36.80
C TYR A 707 5.48 -2.00 35.93
N ARG A 708 4.74 -1.03 35.36
CA ARG A 708 5.31 0.14 34.66
C ARG A 708 5.54 1.35 35.56
N LYS A 709 5.09 1.30 36.82
CA LYS A 709 5.24 2.36 37.82
C LYS A 709 6.31 2.03 38.88
N GLU A 710 6.55 0.73 39.12
CA GLU A 710 7.77 0.22 39.76
C GLU A 710 8.99 0.35 38.82
#